data_AF-A0A976LP85-F1
#
_entry.id   AF-A0A976LP85-F1
#
_cell.length_a   1.000
_cell.length_b   1.000
_cell.length_c   1.000
_cell.angle_alpha   90.00
_cell.angle_beta   90.00
_cell.angle_gamma   90.00
#
_symmetry.space_group_name_H-M   'P 1'
#
loop_
_entity.id
_entity.type
_entity.pdbx_description
1 polymer ?
#
loop_
_entity_poly.entity_id
_entity_poly.type
_entity_poly.pdbx_seq_one_letter_code
_entity_poly.pdbx_strand_id
1 'polypeptide(L)'
;MLVSLLRAGNLVISASTDYALPAQPTITAVAGTINAAPLTASVSITSVAKTYDGLIAATGSTVVATLNGAVGSDIVILDTTGLSLNFSDAHVATLSKTISATGSVSIGTLTSIGSGNHDGSGAGNLVISASTDYALPAQPTITAVAGTINAAPLTASASITSVAKTYDGLLAASTSYVSGGTIGTVTGDSVALNANALSLAYSSANASSMLTISATGALSLGDVSSTNSGNGVSAPVAAITGDYSLMSQPTITLVTGAINKAQLTASGTQVYNGQIEFSATNLSVSGVLGETFAVSGSATMATKNVQTKQNLANVNGLILTGQRNALLANYEPINVTNTQVTVTVKPVILTAPTLNKVYDGGYTYTMTSTDLTNMSNQLVGGDRVNAATVVFTGNNPNVGANKSVTLSSVVVDDGNGGNNYNISLSNSSASNITPAPLRVMAVNDARFVTQADVPGYGGVVINGFVNGENTTVLSGSLAIARTNSSADVAAGTYAGVLVPSGYTASNYAISYQNGNYTVVDYNNLLVRVSPTSVIYAAPANYLPNITAQYLASDATISNLAVTNSGTFAIDSGSNHASFSVSASAIPSNFSSSRNLSVGGYNVTPTVTSMTGFAGMTLVGSLTVIPKTLDVSSNFNVASISKIYDGGTNISGLNLAVNSSQIMTGDVLSFAGTGTFIDKNVGIGKAVDLNMALSGVDANNYVLSSTHLTAKTGVITQLSSVAWVGPVSGGHWSNASNWLNGAIPDLNNVAQVIIPAGTNAIYDSALIGITGSAIVNSGSITFSGVNDFNFNNNVSGIGNINQVGVGTLTLSGNNTFTGSININASNLVLASTNAAGAGLVTSNGGYLSVQTGIVLPNLTVNGLVNLATDIVTAGAQVYNGPVELAAGNAISGVVTPMVLSSQNGNITFNSTLDAGIGAKAAMRSLTLNAPNGIVTFNDLVGEDKYYSEYLTSLATFKNIYQLIVNAKTTNINANITTFETQIYNTAIVVGDNGSNGLIRLLLSVDPTITFNGTIDDVLKNTHTLIVKAVLVGTGTSPVISFYGNVGSINPLFAIDVETGPQFLLPSELLGMIDRTHPELFQGTISILANISTLGNQEYTTNTVNFGNNTPLNTITLSSPNGNIIFNLYQPPTGGITQLNIKLGGNGVVTGLGNMPFNLTRFVSASTASSSYGDVALINRQVEVGLMKTSNAVAMNESVEVGEAYLLENNETRSFGEFTQEKEDASEESKLKDKCKKEKIHSKDCEAK
;
A
#
# COMPACT_ATOMS: atom_id res chain seq x y z
N MET A 1 121.82 -105.11 -24.30
CA MET A 1 122.05 -106.52 -24.67
C MET A 1 121.18 -106.82 -25.86
N LEU A 2 121.84 -107.04 -26.99
CA LEU A 2 121.79 -108.30 -27.74
C LEU A 2 120.49 -108.45 -28.54
N VAL A 3 120.51 -108.20 -29.86
CA VAL A 3 121.12 -109.05 -30.90
C VAL A 3 120.20 -110.20 -31.28
N SER A 4 119.99 -110.24 -32.60
CA SER A 4 119.83 -111.40 -33.47
C SER A 4 118.42 -111.83 -33.84
N LEU A 5 118.14 -112.21 -35.10
CA LEU A 5 118.92 -112.27 -36.35
C LEU A 5 117.90 -112.67 -37.43
N LEU A 6 118.02 -112.14 -38.66
CA LEU A 6 118.00 -112.89 -39.94
C LEU A 6 117.94 -111.92 -41.15
N ARG A 7 119.01 -111.93 -41.98
CA ARG A 7 119.14 -111.79 -43.47
C ARG A 7 118.26 -110.76 -44.24
N ALA A 8 118.64 -110.06 -45.32
CA ALA A 8 119.85 -109.50 -45.94
C ALA A 8 119.37 -108.73 -47.21
N GLY A 9 119.72 -107.45 -47.40
CA GLY A 9 119.67 -106.74 -48.70
C GLY A 9 118.84 -105.43 -48.79
N ASN A 10 119.53 -104.31 -49.04
CA ASN A 10 119.11 -102.96 -49.47
C ASN A 10 118.80 -101.87 -48.40
N LEU A 11 119.42 -100.71 -48.62
CA LEU A 11 119.66 -99.55 -47.73
C LEU A 11 118.69 -98.39 -48.03
N VAL A 12 117.90 -97.90 -47.07
CA VAL A 12 117.27 -96.55 -47.04
C VAL A 12 117.05 -96.07 -45.58
N ILE A 13 117.20 -94.76 -45.37
CA ILE A 13 117.16 -93.94 -44.15
C ILE A 13 115.73 -93.85 -43.55
N SER A 14 115.56 -93.84 -42.22
CA SER A 14 114.27 -93.51 -41.55
C SER A 14 114.25 -92.07 -41.01
N ALA A 15 113.07 -91.43 -41.13
CA ALA A 15 112.76 -90.05 -40.74
C ALA A 15 112.16 -89.97 -39.30
N SER A 16 111.89 -88.77 -38.78
CA SER A 16 111.30 -88.54 -37.44
C SER A 16 109.87 -89.08 -37.25
N THR A 17 109.27 -89.71 -38.27
CA THR A 17 107.89 -90.20 -38.29
C THR A 17 107.65 -91.59 -37.71
N ASP A 18 108.67 -92.30 -37.20
CA ASP A 18 108.51 -93.71 -36.75
C ASP A 18 108.42 -93.89 -35.21
N TYR A 19 108.47 -92.84 -34.40
CA TYR A 19 108.27 -92.92 -32.95
C TYR A 19 107.32 -91.84 -32.43
N ALA A 20 106.18 -92.30 -31.93
CA ALA A 20 105.20 -91.53 -31.16
C ALA A 20 105.57 -91.51 -29.68
N LEU A 21 105.43 -90.36 -29.03
CA LEU A 21 105.26 -90.30 -27.57
C LEU A 21 103.81 -90.70 -27.22
N PRO A 22 103.58 -91.81 -26.48
CA PRO A 22 102.24 -92.38 -26.23
C PRO A 22 101.35 -91.63 -25.21
N ALA A 23 101.80 -90.51 -24.64
CA ALA A 23 100.97 -89.53 -23.90
C ALA A 23 101.80 -88.31 -23.45
N GLN A 24 101.23 -87.11 -23.62
CA GLN A 24 101.60 -85.87 -22.91
C GLN A 24 100.72 -85.71 -21.65
N PRO A 25 101.14 -84.93 -20.62
CA PRO A 25 100.45 -84.84 -19.34
C PRO A 25 99.06 -84.20 -19.43
N THR A 26 98.07 -84.78 -18.74
CA THR A 26 96.75 -84.20 -18.52
C THR A 26 96.83 -83.12 -17.44
N ILE A 27 96.53 -81.87 -17.78
CA ILE A 27 96.27 -80.80 -16.80
C ILE A 27 94.78 -80.83 -16.48
N THR A 28 94.42 -81.01 -15.22
CA THR A 28 93.04 -80.97 -14.73
C THR A 28 92.52 -79.52 -14.75
N ALA A 29 91.34 -79.28 -15.34
CA ALA A 29 90.71 -77.96 -15.32
C ALA A 29 90.19 -77.60 -13.90
N VAL A 30 90.43 -76.36 -13.46
CA VAL A 30 89.82 -75.77 -12.26
C VAL A 30 88.55 -75.02 -12.69
N ALA A 31 87.44 -75.24 -11.99
CA ALA A 31 86.21 -74.48 -12.24
C ALA A 31 86.39 -73.01 -11.87
N GLY A 32 86.13 -72.09 -12.80
CA GLY A 32 85.99 -70.66 -12.55
C GLY A 32 84.54 -70.23 -12.71
N THR A 33 84.02 -69.46 -11.75
CA THR A 33 82.71 -68.79 -11.82
C THR A 33 82.86 -67.42 -12.50
N ILE A 34 81.95 -67.10 -13.42
CA ILE A 34 81.82 -65.78 -14.05
C ILE A 34 80.57 -65.09 -13.48
N ASN A 35 80.73 -63.87 -12.96
CA ASN A 35 79.62 -63.04 -12.50
C ASN A 35 79.09 -62.18 -13.66
N ALA A 36 77.76 -62.07 -13.78
CA ALA A 36 77.13 -61.20 -14.77
C ALA A 36 77.52 -59.72 -14.56
N ALA A 37 77.74 -58.99 -15.66
CA ALA A 37 78.06 -57.57 -15.64
C ALA A 37 76.81 -56.72 -15.31
N PRO A 38 76.90 -55.76 -14.37
CA PRO A 38 75.76 -54.93 -14.00
C PRO A 38 75.47 -53.86 -15.07
N LEU A 39 74.19 -53.69 -15.41
CA LEU A 39 73.70 -52.66 -16.32
C LEU A 39 72.99 -51.52 -15.56
N THR A 40 73.09 -50.30 -16.09
CA THR A 40 72.27 -49.16 -15.65
C THR A 40 71.35 -48.70 -16.77
N ALA A 41 70.06 -48.52 -16.45
CA ALA A 41 69.04 -48.07 -17.38
C ALA A 41 68.58 -46.65 -17.04
N SER A 42 68.43 -45.81 -18.06
CA SER A 42 67.74 -44.51 -17.97
C SER A 42 66.55 -44.54 -18.90
N VAL A 43 65.36 -44.21 -18.37
CA VAL A 43 64.09 -44.32 -19.09
C VAL A 43 63.31 -43.01 -18.97
N SER A 44 62.85 -42.45 -20.09
CA SER A 44 62.08 -41.21 -20.13
C SER A 44 60.81 -41.37 -20.98
N ILE A 45 59.77 -40.60 -20.63
CA ILE A 45 58.49 -40.57 -21.35
C ILE A 45 58.54 -39.45 -22.40
N THR A 46 58.15 -39.75 -23.63
CA THR A 46 57.84 -38.77 -24.67
C THR A 46 56.31 -38.61 -24.71
N SER A 47 55.81 -37.47 -24.24
CA SER A 47 54.37 -37.21 -24.18
C SER A 47 53.79 -36.80 -25.53
N VAL A 48 52.56 -37.25 -25.81
CA VAL A 48 51.75 -36.86 -26.97
C VAL A 48 50.39 -36.37 -26.46
N ALA A 49 49.95 -35.21 -26.95
CA ALA A 49 48.64 -34.68 -26.63
C ALA A 49 47.53 -35.53 -27.24
N LYS A 50 46.39 -35.66 -26.55
CA LYS A 50 45.19 -36.33 -27.07
C LYS A 50 43.97 -35.42 -27.02
N THR A 51 42.91 -35.81 -27.73
CA THR A 51 41.58 -35.23 -27.55
C THR A 51 40.84 -36.02 -26.47
N TYR A 52 39.97 -35.36 -25.71
CA TYR A 52 39.12 -36.01 -24.72
C TYR A 52 38.39 -37.20 -25.34
N ASP A 53 38.63 -38.38 -24.79
CA ASP A 53 38.12 -39.67 -25.22
C ASP A 53 37.45 -40.44 -24.07
N GLY A 54 37.32 -39.80 -22.90
CA GLY A 54 36.77 -40.40 -21.69
C GLY A 54 37.70 -41.39 -20.97
N LEU A 55 38.94 -41.56 -21.41
CA LEU A 55 39.89 -42.54 -20.86
C LEU A 55 41.10 -41.86 -20.18
N ILE A 56 41.74 -42.54 -19.23
CA ILE A 56 43.02 -42.06 -18.64
C ILE A 56 44.26 -42.49 -19.43
N ALA A 57 44.12 -43.40 -20.39
CA ALA A 57 45.25 -43.90 -21.18
C ALA A 57 45.92 -42.77 -21.99
N ALA A 58 47.26 -42.71 -21.94
CA ALA A 58 48.06 -41.75 -22.69
C ALA A 58 48.44 -42.28 -24.08
N THR A 59 47.43 -42.69 -24.85
CA THR A 59 47.58 -43.30 -26.17
C THR A 59 48.46 -42.44 -27.09
N GLY A 60 49.49 -43.06 -27.68
CA GLY A 60 50.44 -42.39 -28.57
C GLY A 60 51.68 -41.82 -27.88
N SER A 61 51.68 -41.67 -26.55
CA SER A 61 52.91 -41.39 -25.80
C SER A 61 53.82 -42.62 -25.80
N THR A 62 55.14 -42.43 -25.82
CA THR A 62 56.12 -43.52 -25.90
C THR A 62 57.18 -43.41 -24.83
N VAL A 63 57.91 -44.50 -24.61
CA VAL A 63 59.01 -44.57 -23.65
C VAL A 63 60.32 -44.75 -24.40
N VAL A 64 61.32 -43.92 -24.12
CA VAL A 64 62.68 -44.04 -24.66
C VAL A 64 63.60 -44.54 -23.55
N ALA A 65 64.36 -45.59 -23.83
CA ALA A 65 65.28 -46.19 -22.89
C ALA A 65 66.72 -46.20 -23.43
N THR A 66 67.67 -45.81 -22.61
CA THR A 66 69.11 -45.97 -22.85
C THR A 66 69.71 -46.89 -21.79
N LEU A 67 70.64 -47.75 -22.21
CA LEU A 67 71.28 -48.74 -21.36
C LEU A 67 72.80 -48.56 -21.42
N ASN A 68 73.45 -48.63 -20.26
CA ASN A 68 74.88 -48.45 -20.14
C ASN A 68 75.51 -49.60 -19.34
N GLY A 69 76.77 -49.94 -19.64
CA GLY A 69 77.50 -51.05 -19.00
C GLY A 69 77.64 -52.33 -19.84
N ALA A 70 77.27 -52.30 -21.12
CA ALA A 70 77.57 -53.39 -22.04
C ALA A 70 79.10 -53.50 -22.28
N VAL A 71 79.62 -54.73 -22.32
CA VAL A 71 81.06 -55.02 -22.39
C VAL A 71 81.47 -55.21 -23.85
N GLY A 72 82.54 -54.52 -24.27
CA GLY A 72 83.13 -54.68 -25.61
C GLY A 72 82.21 -54.23 -26.74
N SER A 73 81.92 -55.12 -27.68
CA SER A 73 81.05 -54.87 -28.85
C SER A 73 79.58 -55.26 -28.63
N ASP A 74 79.20 -55.57 -27.39
CA ASP A 74 77.84 -55.99 -27.07
C ASP A 74 76.87 -54.81 -27.11
N ILE A 75 75.71 -55.02 -27.73
CA ILE A 75 74.58 -54.09 -27.71
C ILE A 75 73.43 -54.79 -27.00
N VAL A 76 73.03 -54.23 -25.86
CA VAL A 76 71.91 -54.71 -25.03
C VAL A 76 70.77 -53.69 -25.12
N ILE A 77 69.54 -54.14 -25.36
CA ILE A 77 68.34 -53.28 -25.46
C ILE A 77 67.38 -53.60 -24.30
N LEU A 78 66.74 -52.59 -23.68
CA LEU A 78 65.64 -52.83 -22.73
C LEU A 78 64.35 -53.20 -23.45
N ASP A 79 63.63 -54.17 -22.90
CA ASP A 79 62.22 -54.37 -23.21
C ASP A 79 61.33 -53.49 -22.30
N THR A 80 60.63 -52.54 -22.92
CA THR A 80 59.71 -51.60 -22.27
C THR A 80 58.24 -51.96 -22.45
N THR A 81 57.92 -53.11 -23.07
CA THR A 81 56.54 -53.52 -23.38
C THR A 81 55.67 -53.77 -22.14
N GLY A 82 56.29 -53.96 -20.97
CA GLY A 82 55.60 -54.09 -19.67
C GLY A 82 55.16 -52.78 -19.02
N LEU A 83 55.38 -51.61 -19.64
CA LEU A 83 55.01 -50.30 -19.11
C LEU A 83 53.66 -49.80 -19.67
N SER A 84 52.80 -49.27 -18.79
CA SER A 84 51.56 -48.56 -19.15
C SER A 84 51.69 -47.06 -18.84
N LEU A 85 51.31 -46.20 -19.79
CA LEU A 85 51.32 -44.75 -19.66
C LEU A 85 49.91 -44.20 -19.46
N ASN A 86 49.67 -43.53 -18.34
CA ASN A 86 48.36 -42.97 -17.99
C ASN A 86 48.48 -41.50 -17.58
N PHE A 87 47.50 -40.70 -17.97
CA PHE A 87 47.26 -39.36 -17.44
C PHE A 87 46.82 -39.42 -15.98
N SER A 88 47.06 -38.33 -15.23
CA SER A 88 46.62 -38.17 -13.84
C SER A 88 45.09 -38.26 -13.66
N ASP A 89 44.33 -37.86 -14.68
CA ASP A 89 42.89 -38.08 -14.84
C ASP A 89 42.47 -37.91 -16.31
N ALA A 90 41.20 -38.19 -16.63
CA ALA A 90 40.69 -38.20 -18.01
C ALA A 90 40.16 -36.84 -18.49
N HIS A 91 40.00 -35.83 -17.62
CA HIS A 91 39.37 -34.56 -17.95
C HIS A 91 40.32 -33.58 -18.62
N VAL A 92 39.75 -32.69 -19.42
CA VAL A 92 40.46 -31.50 -19.90
C VAL A 92 40.71 -30.58 -18.71
N ALA A 93 41.97 -30.24 -18.42
CA ALA A 93 42.31 -29.33 -17.33
C ALA A 93 42.69 -27.93 -17.78
N THR A 94 42.45 -26.99 -16.88
CA THR A 94 42.98 -25.62 -16.90
C THR A 94 44.35 -25.48 -16.22
N LEU A 95 44.88 -26.56 -15.61
CA LEU A 95 46.19 -26.66 -14.94
C LEU A 95 46.93 -27.96 -15.33
N SER A 96 48.27 -27.96 -15.25
CA SER A 96 49.18 -28.97 -15.82
C SER A 96 48.83 -30.43 -15.47
N LYS A 97 48.48 -31.25 -16.48
CA LYS A 97 48.32 -32.71 -16.34
C LYS A 97 49.68 -33.41 -16.40
N THR A 98 49.78 -34.57 -15.75
CA THR A 98 50.98 -35.42 -15.84
C THR A 98 50.66 -36.78 -16.45
N ILE A 99 51.64 -37.36 -17.14
CA ILE A 99 51.64 -38.74 -17.65
C ILE A 99 52.66 -39.52 -16.84
N SER A 100 52.22 -40.58 -16.19
CA SER A 100 53.05 -41.46 -15.37
C SER A 100 53.14 -42.84 -16.00
N ALA A 101 54.31 -43.47 -15.87
CA ALA A 101 54.52 -44.86 -16.25
C ALA A 101 54.28 -45.79 -15.04
N THR A 102 53.61 -46.91 -15.27
CA THR A 102 53.42 -48.00 -14.27
C THR A 102 53.78 -49.34 -14.90
N GLY A 103 54.41 -50.26 -14.15
CA GLY A 103 54.88 -51.56 -14.65
C GLY A 103 56.39 -51.78 -14.43
N SER A 104 56.95 -52.80 -15.07
CA SER A 104 58.38 -53.18 -14.95
C SER A 104 59.03 -53.38 -16.32
N VAL A 105 60.31 -53.06 -16.43
CA VAL A 105 61.14 -53.28 -17.63
C VAL A 105 62.06 -54.49 -17.44
N SER A 106 62.49 -55.12 -18.54
CA SER A 106 63.40 -56.28 -18.52
C SER A 106 64.54 -56.17 -19.54
N ILE A 107 65.55 -57.05 -19.45
CA ILE A 107 66.62 -57.14 -20.45
C ILE A 107 66.05 -57.82 -21.70
N GLY A 108 66.03 -57.08 -22.80
CA GLY A 108 65.54 -57.54 -24.10
C GLY A 108 66.63 -58.22 -24.93
N THR A 109 66.67 -57.90 -26.23
CA THR A 109 67.60 -58.52 -27.18
C THR A 109 69.05 -58.10 -26.93
N LEU A 110 69.95 -59.08 -26.85
CA LEU A 110 71.40 -58.90 -26.85
C LEU A 110 71.97 -59.29 -28.21
N THR A 111 72.76 -58.39 -28.81
CA THR A 111 73.55 -58.68 -30.02
C THR A 111 75.03 -58.52 -29.70
N SER A 112 75.79 -59.60 -29.84
CA SER A 112 77.25 -59.66 -29.65
C SER A 112 77.90 -60.18 -30.91
N ILE A 113 78.97 -59.52 -31.39
CA ILE A 113 79.68 -59.88 -32.63
C ILE A 113 80.96 -60.69 -32.42
N GLY A 114 81.29 -61.07 -31.17
CA GLY A 114 82.43 -61.94 -30.83
C GLY A 114 83.77 -61.51 -31.43
N SER A 115 84.53 -60.64 -30.76
CA SER A 115 85.82 -60.17 -31.28
C SER A 115 86.98 -61.13 -30.95
N GLY A 116 87.54 -61.79 -31.97
CA GLY A 116 88.78 -62.56 -31.85
C GLY A 116 90.04 -61.68 -31.98
N ASN A 117 90.72 -61.42 -30.85
CA ASN A 117 92.15 -61.67 -30.63
C ASN A 117 92.62 -61.02 -29.31
N HIS A 118 92.77 -61.83 -28.25
CA HIS A 118 93.77 -61.58 -27.22
C HIS A 118 94.82 -62.71 -27.31
N ASP A 119 95.92 -62.34 -27.99
CA ASP A 119 97.34 -62.69 -27.78
C ASP A 119 98.04 -64.03 -28.16
N GLY A 120 97.54 -64.79 -29.14
CA GLY A 120 98.47 -65.34 -30.15
C GLY A 120 98.49 -66.85 -30.42
N SER A 121 98.44 -67.13 -31.73
CA SER A 121 98.73 -68.39 -32.45
C SER A 121 97.88 -69.63 -32.15
N GLY A 122 96.92 -69.89 -33.05
CA GLY A 122 96.23 -71.18 -33.24
C GLY A 122 94.75 -71.18 -32.86
N ALA A 123 93.86 -71.01 -33.86
CA ALA A 123 92.39 -71.17 -33.83
C ALA A 123 91.69 -71.15 -32.44
N GLY A 124 91.37 -69.95 -31.94
CA GLY A 124 90.52 -69.74 -30.76
C GLY A 124 89.02 -69.78 -31.07
N ASN A 125 88.23 -70.32 -30.14
CA ASN A 125 86.76 -70.37 -30.20
C ASN A 125 86.13 -68.97 -30.14
N LEU A 126 85.09 -68.75 -30.95
CA LEU A 126 84.19 -67.60 -30.86
C LEU A 126 83.35 -67.73 -29.57
N VAL A 127 83.44 -66.77 -28.65
CA VAL A 127 82.52 -66.67 -27.49
C VAL A 127 81.53 -65.53 -27.77
N ILE A 128 80.25 -65.86 -27.79
CA ILE A 128 79.14 -64.93 -27.99
C ILE A 128 78.50 -64.72 -26.61
N SER A 129 78.35 -63.47 -26.17
CA SER A 129 77.68 -63.15 -24.91
C SER A 129 76.19 -63.55 -24.96
N ALA A 130 75.67 -64.07 -23.84
CA ALA A 130 74.26 -64.37 -23.61
C ALA A 130 73.60 -63.30 -22.73
N SER A 131 72.27 -63.15 -22.78
CA SER A 131 71.55 -62.18 -21.93
C SER A 131 71.72 -62.44 -20.43
N THR A 132 72.09 -63.68 -20.05
CA THR A 132 72.45 -64.08 -18.69
C THR A 132 73.79 -63.53 -18.21
N ASP A 133 74.62 -63.03 -19.13
CA ASP A 133 75.91 -62.41 -18.80
C ASP A 133 75.74 -60.98 -18.28
N TYR A 134 74.51 -60.46 -18.30
CA TYR A 134 74.15 -59.14 -17.81
C TYR A 134 73.01 -59.20 -16.79
N ALA A 135 73.06 -58.33 -15.79
CA ALA A 135 72.01 -58.20 -14.79
C ALA A 135 71.54 -56.74 -14.69
N LEU A 136 70.23 -56.53 -14.54
CA LEU A 136 69.63 -55.23 -14.24
C LEU A 136 69.27 -55.22 -12.73
N PRO A 137 70.16 -54.74 -11.85
CA PRO A 137 70.01 -54.91 -10.40
C PRO A 137 68.88 -54.07 -9.79
N ALA A 138 68.39 -53.04 -10.49
CA ALA A 138 67.26 -52.21 -10.06
C ALA A 138 66.43 -51.72 -11.26
N GLN A 139 65.11 -51.58 -11.04
CA GLN A 139 64.23 -50.95 -12.03
C GLN A 139 64.53 -49.44 -12.13
N PRO A 140 64.49 -48.84 -13.32
CA PRO A 140 64.72 -47.41 -13.50
C PRO A 140 63.54 -46.60 -12.95
N THR A 141 63.84 -45.53 -12.20
CA THR A 141 62.82 -44.54 -11.80
C THR A 141 62.37 -43.74 -13.02
N ILE A 142 61.08 -43.77 -13.34
CA ILE A 142 60.51 -43.02 -14.47
C ILE A 142 59.71 -41.83 -13.91
N THR A 143 60.24 -40.62 -14.10
CA THR A 143 59.55 -39.39 -13.65
C THR A 143 58.33 -39.13 -14.54
N ALA A 144 57.23 -38.71 -13.92
CA ALA A 144 56.05 -38.27 -14.67
C ALA A 144 56.38 -37.02 -15.50
N VAL A 145 55.85 -36.94 -16.71
CA VAL A 145 56.03 -35.80 -17.63
C VAL A 145 54.75 -35.02 -17.80
N ALA A 146 54.81 -33.74 -18.18
CA ALA A 146 53.61 -32.98 -18.49
C ALA A 146 52.88 -33.57 -19.72
N GLY A 147 51.55 -33.62 -19.67
CA GLY A 147 50.68 -34.07 -20.75
C GLY A 147 49.55 -33.07 -21.02
N THR A 148 48.91 -33.19 -22.19
CA THR A 148 47.81 -32.31 -22.61
C THR A 148 46.63 -33.13 -23.11
N ILE A 149 45.41 -32.82 -22.63
CA ILE A 149 44.14 -33.33 -23.15
C ILE A 149 43.37 -32.13 -23.71
N ASN A 150 43.09 -32.14 -25.01
CA ASN A 150 42.30 -31.12 -25.69
C ASN A 150 40.81 -31.43 -25.58
N ALA A 151 39.97 -30.40 -25.42
CA ALA A 151 38.52 -30.57 -25.43
C ALA A 151 38.01 -31.18 -26.73
N ALA A 152 37.05 -32.10 -26.60
CA ALA A 152 36.38 -32.70 -27.73
C ALA A 152 35.51 -31.63 -28.44
N PRO A 153 35.70 -31.42 -29.75
CA PRO A 153 34.95 -30.42 -30.49
C PRO A 153 33.49 -30.87 -30.70
N LEU A 154 32.53 -30.03 -30.30
CA LEU A 154 31.11 -30.21 -30.55
C LEU A 154 30.62 -29.29 -31.67
N THR A 155 29.73 -29.84 -32.49
CA THR A 155 28.90 -29.05 -33.41
C THR A 155 27.52 -28.85 -32.78
N ALA A 156 27.08 -27.60 -32.64
CA ALA A 156 25.75 -27.27 -32.16
C ALA A 156 24.78 -27.04 -33.32
N SER A 157 23.50 -27.32 -33.10
CA SER A 157 22.40 -26.88 -33.96
C SER A 157 21.28 -26.32 -33.09
N ALA A 158 20.64 -25.22 -33.51
CA ALA A 158 19.55 -24.58 -32.78
C ALA A 158 18.55 -23.92 -33.73
N SER A 159 17.27 -23.96 -33.38
CA SER A 159 16.16 -23.38 -34.14
C SER A 159 15.15 -22.69 -33.23
N ILE A 160 14.52 -21.63 -33.73
CA ILE A 160 13.45 -20.92 -33.02
C ILE A 160 12.12 -21.64 -33.28
N THR A 161 11.35 -21.92 -32.23
CA THR A 161 9.93 -22.27 -32.32
C THR A 161 9.11 -21.01 -32.02
N SER A 162 8.41 -20.49 -33.03
CA SER A 162 7.61 -19.27 -32.88
C SER A 162 6.25 -19.57 -32.25
N VAL A 163 5.84 -18.69 -31.33
CA VAL A 163 4.52 -18.71 -30.70
C VAL A 163 3.93 -17.32 -30.80
N ALA A 164 2.73 -17.22 -31.34
CA ALA A 164 2.05 -15.93 -31.50
C ALA A 164 1.76 -15.29 -30.13
N LYS A 165 1.84 -13.96 -30.08
CA LYS A 165 1.42 -13.17 -28.90
C LYS A 165 0.35 -12.16 -29.27
N THR A 166 -0.36 -11.62 -28.29
CA THR A 166 -1.21 -10.44 -28.50
C THR A 166 -0.35 -9.18 -28.46
N TYR A 167 -0.72 -8.17 -29.24
CA TYR A 167 -0.03 -6.87 -29.27
C TYR A 167 0.10 -6.30 -27.86
N ASP A 168 1.34 -6.08 -27.45
CA ASP A 168 1.75 -5.61 -26.13
C ASP A 168 2.67 -4.37 -26.25
N GLY A 169 2.90 -3.85 -27.45
CA GLY A 169 3.79 -2.72 -27.72
C GLY A 169 5.29 -3.03 -27.64
N LEU A 170 5.70 -4.29 -27.40
CA LEU A 170 7.11 -4.67 -27.22
C LEU A 170 7.63 -5.53 -28.39
N LEU A 171 8.92 -5.42 -28.68
CA LEU A 171 9.59 -6.29 -29.67
C LEU A 171 9.84 -7.70 -29.15
N ALA A 172 9.84 -7.92 -27.83
CA ALA A 172 10.23 -9.19 -27.23
C ALA A 172 9.28 -10.33 -27.65
N ALA A 173 9.84 -11.46 -28.09
CA ALA A 173 9.09 -12.67 -28.42
C ALA A 173 9.10 -13.64 -27.23
N SER A 174 8.66 -13.17 -26.06
CA SER A 174 8.77 -13.87 -24.77
C SER A 174 8.04 -15.21 -24.68
N THR A 175 7.09 -15.47 -25.58
CA THR A 175 6.38 -16.75 -25.69
C THR A 175 7.03 -17.74 -26.64
N SER A 176 7.96 -17.29 -27.48
CA SER A 176 8.75 -18.13 -28.39
C SER A 176 9.98 -18.66 -27.67
N TYR A 177 10.55 -19.77 -28.15
CA TYR A 177 11.69 -20.40 -27.51
C TYR A 177 12.67 -21.00 -28.52
N VAL A 178 13.92 -21.21 -28.10
CA VAL A 178 14.96 -21.85 -28.91
C VAL A 178 15.17 -23.27 -28.41
N SER A 179 15.19 -24.23 -29.34
CA SER A 179 15.54 -25.62 -29.06
C SER A 179 16.71 -26.05 -29.94
N GLY A 180 17.57 -26.92 -29.43
CA GLY A 180 18.77 -27.36 -30.15
C GLY A 180 19.44 -28.55 -29.48
N GLY A 181 20.48 -29.07 -30.14
CA GLY A 181 21.28 -30.20 -29.66
C GLY A 181 22.74 -30.10 -30.09
N THR A 182 23.58 -30.89 -29.43
CA THR A 182 25.01 -31.04 -29.76
C THR A 182 25.24 -32.37 -30.48
N ILE A 183 26.22 -32.37 -31.38
CA ILE A 183 26.72 -33.57 -32.09
C ILE A 183 28.24 -33.63 -31.88
N GLY A 184 28.78 -34.83 -31.70
CA GLY A 184 30.21 -35.07 -31.48
C GLY A 184 30.58 -35.43 -30.04
N THR A 185 29.60 -35.79 -29.20
CA THR A 185 29.88 -36.28 -27.85
C THR A 185 30.58 -37.63 -27.88
N VAL A 186 31.42 -37.89 -26.89
CA VAL A 186 32.02 -39.21 -26.68
C VAL A 186 30.90 -40.20 -26.35
N THR A 187 31.05 -41.46 -26.79
CA THR A 187 30.01 -42.48 -26.62
C THR A 187 29.67 -42.67 -25.14
N GLY A 188 28.39 -42.53 -24.80
CA GLY A 188 27.89 -42.59 -23.42
C GLY A 188 27.65 -41.21 -22.77
N ASP A 189 28.15 -40.13 -23.37
CA ASP A 189 27.95 -38.75 -22.90
C ASP A 189 26.84 -38.01 -23.66
N SER A 190 26.12 -37.16 -22.94
CA SER A 190 25.12 -36.24 -23.48
C SER A 190 25.35 -34.84 -22.92
N VAL A 191 25.54 -33.87 -23.81
CA VAL A 191 25.84 -32.46 -23.49
C VAL A 191 24.69 -31.57 -23.96
N ALA A 192 24.01 -30.91 -23.02
CA ALA A 192 22.91 -29.99 -23.34
C ALA A 192 23.43 -28.65 -23.90
N LEU A 193 22.59 -27.97 -24.69
CA LEU A 193 22.80 -26.55 -25.04
C LEU A 193 22.02 -25.66 -24.07
N ASN A 194 22.67 -24.64 -23.54
CA ASN A 194 22.05 -23.61 -22.73
C ASN A 194 21.75 -22.38 -23.59
N ALA A 195 20.45 -22.10 -23.76
CA ALA A 195 19.93 -20.98 -24.56
C ALA A 195 19.52 -19.76 -23.72
N ASN A 196 19.76 -19.74 -22.41
CA ASN A 196 19.27 -18.69 -21.50
C ASN A 196 19.87 -17.30 -21.79
N ALA A 197 21.03 -17.24 -22.46
CA ALA A 197 21.67 -16.01 -22.87
C ALA A 197 21.16 -15.48 -24.24
N LEU A 198 20.22 -16.18 -24.90
CA LEU A 198 19.59 -15.71 -26.13
C LEU A 198 18.36 -14.83 -25.84
N SER A 199 18.30 -13.69 -26.50
CA SER A 199 17.11 -12.84 -26.58
C SER A 199 16.39 -13.06 -27.90
N LEU A 200 15.05 -13.20 -27.86
CA LEU A 200 14.21 -13.34 -29.04
C LEU A 200 13.39 -12.07 -29.27
N ALA A 201 13.43 -11.55 -30.49
CA ALA A 201 12.72 -10.33 -30.85
C ALA A 201 12.02 -10.46 -32.21
N TYR A 202 10.79 -9.93 -32.29
CA TYR A 202 10.09 -9.67 -33.54
C TYR A 202 10.74 -8.52 -34.32
N SER A 203 10.62 -8.52 -35.65
CA SER A 203 11.09 -7.43 -36.51
C SER A 203 10.31 -6.12 -36.36
N SER A 204 9.13 -6.17 -35.76
CA SER A 204 8.31 -5.02 -35.43
C SER A 204 7.47 -5.32 -34.19
N ALA A 205 7.16 -4.31 -33.39
CA ALA A 205 6.24 -4.45 -32.26
C ALA A 205 4.76 -4.45 -32.72
N ASN A 206 4.47 -4.04 -33.96
CA ASN A 206 3.11 -3.89 -34.50
C ASN A 206 2.43 -5.23 -34.78
N ALA A 207 1.10 -5.28 -34.65
CA ALA A 207 0.33 -6.48 -34.96
C ALA A 207 0.43 -6.82 -36.45
N SER A 208 0.85 -8.04 -36.75
CA SER A 208 0.99 -8.57 -38.11
C SER A 208 1.14 -10.09 -38.06
N SER A 209 0.65 -10.77 -39.10
CA SER A 209 0.73 -12.22 -39.24
C SER A 209 2.02 -12.71 -39.92
N MET A 210 2.90 -11.81 -40.37
CA MET A 210 4.10 -12.14 -41.16
C MET A 210 5.36 -11.42 -40.65
N LEU A 211 5.57 -11.38 -39.34
CA LEU A 211 6.80 -10.83 -38.75
C LEU A 211 7.89 -11.89 -38.73
N THR A 212 9.15 -11.47 -38.65
CA THR A 212 10.28 -12.39 -38.44
C THR A 212 10.75 -12.31 -37.00
N ILE A 213 11.11 -13.45 -36.40
CA ILE A 213 11.74 -13.53 -35.08
C ILE A 213 13.22 -13.82 -35.27
N SER A 214 14.08 -12.99 -34.70
CA SER A 214 15.52 -13.20 -34.63
C SER A 214 15.95 -13.59 -33.20
N ALA A 215 17.05 -14.34 -33.12
CA ALA A 215 17.75 -14.61 -31.86
C ALA A 215 19.06 -13.82 -31.83
N THR A 216 19.35 -13.16 -30.70
CA THR A 216 20.62 -12.45 -30.45
C THR A 216 21.23 -12.90 -29.14
N GLY A 217 22.54 -13.13 -29.12
CA GLY A 217 23.28 -13.67 -27.97
C GLY A 217 24.16 -14.85 -28.39
N ALA A 218 24.79 -15.51 -27.43
CA ALA A 218 25.64 -16.68 -27.66
C ALA A 218 25.06 -17.90 -26.93
N LEU A 219 25.12 -19.08 -27.55
CA LEU A 219 24.83 -20.35 -26.89
C LEU A 219 26.05 -20.78 -26.06
N SER A 220 25.79 -21.35 -24.90
CA SER A 220 26.79 -22.03 -24.07
C SER A 220 26.46 -23.50 -23.92
N LEU A 221 27.45 -24.30 -23.51
CA LEU A 221 27.21 -25.67 -23.10
C LEU A 221 26.52 -25.67 -21.72
N GLY A 222 25.47 -26.46 -21.59
CA GLY A 222 24.73 -26.67 -20.35
C GLY A 222 25.19 -27.92 -19.62
N ASP A 223 24.25 -28.58 -18.96
CA ASP A 223 24.52 -29.79 -18.18
C ASP A 223 25.11 -30.92 -19.05
N VAL A 224 26.11 -31.59 -18.50
CA VAL A 224 26.71 -32.80 -19.07
C VAL A 224 26.27 -33.98 -18.23
N SER A 225 25.77 -35.02 -18.90
CA SER A 225 25.40 -36.29 -18.28
C SER A 225 26.17 -37.43 -18.95
N SER A 226 26.71 -38.35 -18.16
CA SER A 226 27.41 -39.53 -18.66
C SER A 226 26.73 -40.80 -18.17
N THR A 227 26.63 -41.81 -19.03
CA THR A 227 26.06 -43.13 -18.72
C THR A 227 27.11 -44.25 -18.70
N ASN A 228 28.40 -43.91 -18.85
CA ASN A 228 29.49 -44.88 -18.89
C ASN A 228 29.69 -45.55 -17.51
N SER A 229 29.07 -46.71 -17.33
CA SER A 229 29.37 -47.69 -16.28
C SER A 229 30.28 -48.77 -16.87
N GLY A 230 31.53 -48.84 -16.41
CA GLY A 230 32.60 -49.59 -17.07
C GLY A 230 32.40 -51.10 -17.17
N ASN A 231 33.11 -51.71 -18.13
CA ASN A 231 33.51 -53.12 -18.06
C ASN A 231 35.03 -53.17 -18.21
N GLY A 232 35.71 -53.71 -17.20
CA GLY A 232 37.08 -53.40 -16.81
C GLY A 232 38.15 -53.49 -17.90
N VAL A 233 39.05 -52.49 -17.90
CA VAL A 233 40.54 -52.58 -17.97
C VAL A 233 41.19 -51.16 -17.91
N SER A 234 40.44 -50.06 -18.04
CA SER A 234 40.92 -48.71 -17.67
C SER A 234 39.71 -47.82 -17.32
N ALA A 235 39.71 -47.15 -16.17
CA ALA A 235 38.50 -46.53 -15.60
C ALA A 235 38.01 -45.32 -16.41
N PRO A 236 36.76 -45.31 -16.95
CA PRO A 236 36.15 -44.10 -17.50
C PRO A 236 35.73 -43.16 -16.37
N VAL A 237 35.94 -41.85 -16.57
CA VAL A 237 35.57 -40.80 -15.61
C VAL A 237 34.39 -40.00 -16.16
N ALA A 238 33.38 -39.71 -15.33
CA ALA A 238 32.14 -39.05 -15.76
C ALA A 238 32.40 -37.66 -16.33
N ALA A 239 32.03 -37.42 -17.59
CA ALA A 239 32.33 -36.18 -18.31
C ALA A 239 31.81 -34.91 -17.62
N ILE A 240 32.57 -33.82 -17.77
CA ILE A 240 32.24 -32.48 -17.29
C ILE A 240 32.17 -31.48 -18.45
N THR A 241 31.57 -30.30 -18.24
CA THR A 241 31.41 -29.28 -19.30
C THR A 241 32.74 -28.84 -19.93
N GLY A 242 33.82 -28.82 -19.16
CA GLY A 242 35.17 -28.48 -19.64
C GLY A 242 35.79 -29.48 -20.61
N ASP A 243 35.25 -30.70 -20.69
CA ASP A 243 35.75 -31.75 -21.58
C ASP A 243 35.39 -31.50 -23.05
N TYR A 244 34.45 -30.59 -23.29
CA TYR A 244 33.90 -30.27 -24.59
C TYR A 244 34.06 -28.79 -24.91
N SER A 245 34.20 -28.48 -26.20
CA SER A 245 34.21 -27.10 -26.68
C SER A 245 33.35 -26.96 -27.92
N LEU A 246 32.60 -25.86 -28.05
CA LEU A 246 31.85 -25.58 -29.27
C LEU A 246 32.82 -25.12 -30.36
N MET A 247 32.81 -25.78 -31.53
CA MET A 247 33.63 -25.37 -32.67
C MET A 247 33.24 -23.99 -33.21
N SER A 248 31.94 -23.68 -33.18
CA SER A 248 31.40 -22.40 -33.60
C SER A 248 29.98 -22.22 -33.05
N GLN A 249 29.51 -20.97 -32.97
CA GLN A 249 28.11 -20.68 -32.68
C GLN A 249 27.24 -21.11 -33.87
N PRO A 250 26.11 -21.82 -33.67
CA PRO A 250 25.25 -22.22 -34.76
C PRO A 250 24.53 -20.99 -35.35
N THR A 251 24.37 -20.97 -36.68
CA THR A 251 23.53 -19.96 -37.33
C THR A 251 22.05 -20.28 -37.07
N ILE A 252 21.41 -19.50 -36.20
CA ILE A 252 19.97 -19.59 -35.96
C ILE A 252 19.25 -18.78 -37.04
N THR A 253 18.50 -19.47 -37.90
CA THR A 253 17.76 -18.81 -39.00
C THR A 253 16.53 -18.09 -38.44
N LEU A 254 16.21 -16.91 -38.97
CA LEU A 254 14.99 -16.21 -38.60
C LEU A 254 13.76 -17.05 -38.99
N VAL A 255 12.73 -17.04 -38.14
CA VAL A 255 11.46 -17.74 -38.38
C VAL A 255 10.31 -16.75 -38.48
N THR A 256 9.24 -17.13 -39.16
CA THR A 256 8.01 -16.31 -39.17
C THR A 256 7.27 -16.44 -37.84
N GLY A 257 6.80 -15.31 -37.31
CA GLY A 257 5.95 -15.23 -36.13
C GLY A 257 4.81 -14.24 -36.33
N ALA A 258 3.83 -14.26 -35.42
CA ALA A 258 2.63 -13.43 -35.52
C ALA A 258 2.36 -12.67 -34.21
N ILE A 259 1.98 -11.41 -34.34
CA ILE A 259 1.40 -10.61 -33.26
C ILE A 259 -0.08 -10.36 -33.59
N ASN A 260 -0.97 -10.92 -32.79
CA ASN A 260 -2.42 -10.73 -32.89
C ASN A 260 -2.81 -9.34 -32.39
N LYS A 261 -3.88 -8.77 -32.93
CA LYS A 261 -4.37 -7.44 -32.53
C LYS A 261 -4.88 -7.43 -31.09
N ALA A 262 -4.68 -6.32 -30.40
CA ALA A 262 -5.22 -6.09 -29.05
C ALA A 262 -6.65 -5.50 -29.09
N GLN A 263 -7.32 -5.47 -27.95
CA GLN A 263 -8.64 -4.84 -27.80
C GLN A 263 -8.48 -3.38 -27.35
N LEU A 264 -9.34 -2.50 -27.86
CA LEU A 264 -9.48 -1.14 -27.32
C LEU A 264 -10.48 -1.13 -26.16
N THR A 265 -10.22 -0.28 -25.18
CA THR A 265 -11.16 0.01 -24.09
C THR A 265 -11.59 1.46 -24.12
N ALA A 266 -12.87 1.74 -23.91
CA ALA A 266 -13.38 3.11 -23.78
C ALA A 266 -14.08 3.33 -22.45
N SER A 267 -13.81 4.46 -21.82
CA SER A 267 -14.51 4.87 -20.60
C SER A 267 -14.84 6.35 -20.63
N GLY A 268 -15.83 6.77 -19.85
CA GLY A 268 -16.26 8.16 -19.87
C GLY A 268 -17.33 8.49 -18.84
N THR A 269 -17.53 9.79 -18.62
CA THR A 269 -18.53 10.30 -17.68
C THR A 269 -19.34 11.44 -18.30
N GLN A 270 -20.66 11.44 -18.12
CA GLN A 270 -21.55 12.50 -18.58
C GLN A 270 -22.55 12.88 -17.50
N VAL A 271 -22.86 14.17 -17.34
CA VAL A 271 -23.95 14.61 -16.46
C VAL A 271 -25.29 14.39 -17.17
N TYR A 272 -26.30 13.90 -16.45
CA TYR A 272 -27.64 13.67 -16.97
C TYR A 272 -28.17 14.89 -17.72
N ASN A 273 -28.55 14.69 -18.98
CA ASN A 273 -29.05 15.73 -19.88
C ASN A 273 -30.39 15.37 -20.52
N GLY A 274 -30.94 14.18 -20.22
CA GLY A 274 -32.22 13.71 -20.74
C GLY A 274 -32.14 12.90 -22.04
N GLN A 275 -30.95 12.70 -22.62
CA GLN A 275 -30.76 11.95 -23.87
C GLN A 275 -29.98 10.64 -23.67
N ILE A 276 -30.16 9.68 -24.58
CA ILE A 276 -29.36 8.43 -24.64
C ILE A 276 -28.03 8.60 -25.40
N GLU A 277 -27.84 9.73 -26.08
CA GLU A 277 -26.62 10.03 -26.81
C GLU A 277 -25.47 10.35 -25.85
N PHE A 278 -24.34 9.66 -26.04
CA PHE A 278 -23.11 9.87 -25.29
C PHE A 278 -22.08 10.55 -26.19
N SER A 279 -21.71 11.78 -25.86
CA SER A 279 -20.76 12.57 -26.66
C SER A 279 -19.37 11.94 -26.62
N ALA A 280 -18.69 11.85 -27.77
CA ALA A 280 -17.30 11.41 -27.83
C ALA A 280 -16.36 12.31 -27.00
N THR A 281 -16.70 13.59 -26.79
CA THR A 281 -15.91 14.50 -25.94
C THR A 281 -15.81 14.04 -24.49
N ASN A 282 -16.73 13.18 -24.05
CA ASN A 282 -16.78 12.62 -22.71
C ASN A 282 -16.14 11.23 -22.64
N LEU A 283 -15.61 10.71 -23.76
CA LEU A 283 -14.95 9.40 -23.85
C LEU A 283 -13.43 9.55 -23.89
N SER A 284 -12.77 8.64 -23.18
CA SER A 284 -11.36 8.33 -23.32
C SER A 284 -11.23 6.92 -23.87
N VAL A 285 -10.43 6.75 -24.92
CA VAL A 285 -10.16 5.45 -25.53
C VAL A 285 -8.68 5.14 -25.40
N SER A 286 -8.39 3.99 -24.80
CA SER A 286 -7.03 3.53 -24.49
C SER A 286 -6.74 2.17 -25.09
N GLY A 287 -5.47 1.96 -25.41
CA GLY A 287 -4.90 0.69 -25.84
C GLY A 287 -3.93 0.11 -24.80
N VAL A 288 -2.98 -0.71 -25.26
CA VAL A 288 -1.93 -1.29 -24.39
C VAL A 288 -0.87 -0.25 -24.04
N LEU A 289 -0.17 -0.46 -22.91
CA LEU A 289 0.94 0.38 -22.43
C LEU A 289 0.68 1.90 -22.39
N GLY A 290 -0.57 2.32 -22.16
CA GLY A 290 -0.94 3.74 -22.07
C GLY A 290 -1.06 4.45 -23.41
N GLU A 291 -1.13 3.71 -24.52
CA GLU A 291 -1.53 4.25 -25.82
C GLU A 291 -2.94 4.87 -25.73
N THR A 292 -3.14 6.00 -26.41
CA THR A 292 -4.40 6.75 -26.39
C THR A 292 -4.88 7.03 -27.80
N PHE A 293 -6.19 7.20 -27.96
CA PHE A 293 -6.83 7.48 -29.22
C PHE A 293 -7.69 8.74 -29.09
N ALA A 294 -7.54 9.67 -30.03
CA ALA A 294 -8.52 10.74 -30.19
C ALA A 294 -9.83 10.13 -30.69
N VAL A 295 -10.94 10.58 -30.11
CA VAL A 295 -12.28 10.10 -30.42
C VAL A 295 -13.19 11.27 -30.74
N SER A 296 -14.02 11.12 -31.77
CA SER A 296 -15.01 12.11 -32.19
C SER A 296 -16.34 11.43 -32.59
N GLY A 297 -17.40 12.22 -32.79
CA GLY A 297 -18.75 11.73 -33.06
C GLY A 297 -19.56 11.47 -31.79
N SER A 298 -20.43 10.47 -31.81
CA SER A 298 -21.24 10.09 -30.65
C SER A 298 -21.52 8.59 -30.62
N ALA A 299 -21.76 8.09 -29.42
CA ALA A 299 -22.25 6.75 -29.16
C ALA A 299 -23.65 6.84 -28.56
N THR A 300 -24.32 5.69 -28.37
CA THR A 300 -25.60 5.66 -27.64
C THR A 300 -25.52 4.70 -26.46
N MET A 301 -26.22 5.06 -25.39
CA MET A 301 -26.45 4.24 -24.21
C MET A 301 -27.77 3.50 -24.32
N ALA A 302 -27.90 2.41 -23.55
CA ALA A 302 -29.16 1.67 -23.48
C ALA A 302 -30.26 2.48 -22.76
N THR A 303 -29.88 3.34 -21.80
CA THR A 303 -30.80 4.21 -21.07
C THR A 303 -30.18 5.59 -20.89
N LYS A 304 -31.03 6.62 -20.75
CA LYS A 304 -30.59 7.97 -20.39
C LYS A 304 -30.29 8.12 -18.89
N ASN A 305 -30.63 7.12 -18.07
CA ASN A 305 -30.69 7.24 -16.62
C ASN A 305 -29.31 7.21 -15.97
N VAL A 306 -29.20 7.85 -14.81
CA VAL A 306 -28.00 7.85 -13.97
C VAL A 306 -27.66 6.43 -13.57
N GLN A 307 -26.48 5.96 -14.02
CA GLN A 307 -25.95 4.63 -13.76
C GLN A 307 -24.42 4.68 -13.85
N THR A 308 -23.76 3.85 -13.07
CA THR A 308 -22.31 3.65 -13.15
C THR A 308 -21.98 2.44 -14.01
N LYS A 309 -20.85 2.51 -14.69
CA LYS A 309 -20.25 1.39 -15.43
C LYS A 309 -21.17 0.70 -16.45
N GLN A 310 -22.05 1.44 -17.10
CA GLN A 310 -22.87 0.89 -18.17
C GLN A 310 -22.04 0.78 -19.46
N ASN A 311 -22.22 -0.31 -20.19
CA ASN A 311 -21.66 -0.43 -21.53
C ASN A 311 -22.46 0.48 -22.48
N LEU A 312 -21.77 1.06 -23.47
CA LEU A 312 -22.43 1.70 -24.59
C LEU A 312 -23.25 0.65 -25.36
N ALA A 313 -24.44 1.03 -25.82
CA ALA A 313 -25.29 0.16 -26.63
C ALA A 313 -24.88 0.14 -28.10
N ASN A 314 -24.28 1.24 -28.60
CA ASN A 314 -23.79 1.35 -29.97
C ASN A 314 -22.59 2.31 -30.04
N VAL A 315 -21.53 1.89 -30.72
CA VAL A 315 -20.27 2.63 -30.90
C VAL A 315 -19.99 3.02 -32.37
N ASN A 316 -20.90 2.71 -33.30
CA ASN A 316 -20.68 2.90 -34.74
C ASN A 316 -20.54 4.37 -35.15
N GLY A 317 -21.03 5.30 -34.33
CA GLY A 317 -20.86 6.74 -34.53
C GLY A 317 -19.53 7.30 -34.03
N LEU A 318 -18.67 6.47 -33.42
CA LEU A 318 -17.36 6.88 -32.95
C LEU A 318 -16.32 6.79 -34.07
N ILE A 319 -15.54 7.86 -34.24
CA ILE A 319 -14.40 7.92 -35.15
C ILE A 319 -13.14 8.02 -34.31
N LEU A 320 -12.23 7.06 -34.49
CA LEU A 320 -10.97 6.95 -33.74
C LEU A 320 -9.77 7.34 -34.60
N THR A 321 -8.82 8.04 -34.01
CA THR A 321 -7.51 8.33 -34.60
C THR A 321 -6.42 8.12 -33.55
N GLY A 322 -5.39 7.35 -33.86
CA GLY A 322 -4.29 7.09 -32.93
C GLY A 322 -3.49 8.35 -32.57
N GLN A 323 -3.10 8.47 -31.30
CA GLN A 323 -2.27 9.55 -30.77
C GLN A 323 -0.85 9.03 -30.47
N ARG A 324 0.17 9.89 -30.60
CA ARG A 324 1.56 9.61 -30.19
C ARG A 324 2.08 8.24 -30.67
N ASN A 325 1.97 7.98 -31.97
CA ASN A 325 2.40 6.75 -32.65
C ASN A 325 1.55 5.48 -32.37
N ALA A 326 0.45 5.57 -31.62
CA ALA A 326 -0.51 4.49 -31.53
C ALA A 326 -1.14 4.22 -32.92
N LEU A 327 -1.09 2.98 -33.39
CA LEU A 327 -1.61 2.59 -34.70
C LEU A 327 -2.89 1.77 -34.52
N LEU A 328 -4.01 2.23 -35.10
CA LEU A 328 -5.29 1.49 -35.06
C LEU A 328 -5.19 0.09 -35.69
N ALA A 329 -4.26 -0.12 -36.62
CA ALA A 329 -4.03 -1.43 -37.22
C ALA A 329 -3.58 -2.49 -36.19
N ASN A 330 -3.03 -2.07 -35.04
CA ASN A 330 -2.63 -2.96 -33.95
C ASN A 330 -3.81 -3.46 -33.10
N TYR A 331 -5.02 -2.94 -33.36
CA TYR A 331 -6.20 -3.19 -32.54
C TYR A 331 -7.39 -3.70 -33.35
N GLU A 332 -8.23 -4.47 -32.68
CA GLU A 332 -9.57 -4.77 -33.16
C GLU A 332 -10.47 -3.52 -33.06
N PRO A 333 -11.49 -3.38 -33.92
CA PRO A 333 -12.47 -2.31 -33.80
C PRO A 333 -13.09 -2.25 -32.40
N ILE A 334 -13.35 -1.04 -31.91
CA ILE A 334 -13.95 -0.84 -30.58
C ILE A 334 -15.26 -1.63 -30.46
N ASN A 335 -15.39 -2.41 -29.38
CA ASN A 335 -16.55 -3.24 -29.10
C ASN A 335 -17.29 -2.72 -27.88
N VAL A 336 -18.62 -2.70 -27.94
CA VAL A 336 -19.52 -2.36 -26.82
C VAL A 336 -19.18 -3.09 -25.52
N THR A 337 -18.69 -4.35 -25.59
CA THR A 337 -18.31 -5.14 -24.40
C THR A 337 -17.11 -4.58 -23.66
N ASN A 338 -16.27 -3.77 -24.32
CA ASN A 338 -15.07 -3.17 -23.76
C ASN A 338 -15.26 -1.67 -23.49
N THR A 339 -16.52 -1.24 -23.31
CA THR A 339 -16.87 0.14 -22.97
C THR A 339 -17.44 0.21 -21.58
N GLN A 340 -17.13 1.27 -20.83
CA GLN A 340 -17.65 1.49 -19.49
C GLN A 340 -17.87 2.98 -19.26
N VAL A 341 -19.11 3.45 -19.44
CA VAL A 341 -19.48 4.86 -19.21
C VAL A 341 -20.32 5.02 -17.96
N THR A 342 -20.31 6.22 -17.40
CA THR A 342 -21.12 6.59 -16.24
C THR A 342 -21.92 7.84 -16.55
N VAL A 343 -23.22 7.81 -16.22
CA VAL A 343 -24.07 9.00 -16.21
C VAL A 343 -24.21 9.45 -14.76
N THR A 344 -23.81 10.69 -14.46
CA THR A 344 -23.90 11.29 -13.14
C THR A 344 -25.16 12.15 -13.01
N VAL A 345 -25.66 12.31 -11.78
CA VAL A 345 -26.86 13.12 -11.50
C VAL A 345 -26.69 14.58 -11.93
N LYS A 346 -27.77 15.21 -12.38
CA LYS A 346 -27.80 16.65 -12.67
C LYS A 346 -28.18 17.46 -11.41
N PRO A 347 -27.32 18.36 -10.92
CA PRO A 347 -27.70 19.28 -9.85
C PRO A 347 -28.81 20.23 -10.31
N VAL A 348 -29.87 20.37 -9.50
CA VAL A 348 -30.95 21.33 -9.73
C VAL A 348 -31.41 21.93 -8.41
N ILE A 349 -31.66 23.25 -8.42
CA ILE A 349 -32.32 23.93 -7.31
C ILE A 349 -33.77 24.18 -7.71
N LEU A 350 -34.71 23.48 -7.09
CA LEU A 350 -36.14 23.70 -7.30
C LEU A 350 -36.64 24.78 -6.34
N THR A 351 -37.13 25.88 -6.90
CA THR A 351 -37.70 27.00 -6.14
C THR A 351 -39.21 26.89 -6.10
N ALA A 352 -39.80 27.12 -4.93
CA ALA A 352 -41.25 27.22 -4.78
C ALA A 352 -41.85 28.26 -5.74
N PRO A 353 -43.00 27.98 -6.39
CA PRO A 353 -43.70 28.97 -7.21
C PRO A 353 -44.34 30.06 -6.33
N THR A 354 -44.80 31.15 -6.96
CA THR A 354 -45.61 32.18 -6.31
C THR A 354 -47.04 31.67 -6.10
N LEU A 355 -47.50 31.61 -4.85
CA LEU A 355 -48.79 31.04 -4.47
C LEU A 355 -49.79 32.10 -4.04
N ASN A 356 -51.08 31.85 -4.25
CA ASN A 356 -52.17 32.69 -3.76
C ASN A 356 -53.16 31.84 -2.96
N LYS A 357 -53.36 32.19 -1.68
CA LYS A 357 -54.21 31.47 -0.74
C LYS A 357 -55.28 32.39 -0.15
N VAL A 358 -56.49 31.89 0.06
CA VAL A 358 -57.52 32.58 0.88
C VAL A 358 -57.32 32.20 2.34
N TYR A 359 -57.47 33.16 3.25
CA TYR A 359 -57.34 32.94 4.70
C TYR A 359 -58.25 31.81 5.18
N ASP A 360 -57.65 30.82 5.84
CA ASP A 360 -58.34 29.65 6.42
C ASP A 360 -57.90 29.39 7.88
N GLY A 361 -57.12 30.32 8.45
CA GLY A 361 -56.52 30.18 9.78
C GLY A 361 -55.31 29.22 9.85
N GLY A 362 -54.90 28.60 8.74
CA GLY A 362 -53.81 27.62 8.67
C GLY A 362 -52.63 28.04 7.78
N TYR A 363 -51.54 27.27 7.85
CA TYR A 363 -50.27 27.56 7.16
C TYR A 363 -50.02 26.71 5.91
N THR A 364 -50.84 25.69 5.69
CA THR A 364 -50.65 24.72 4.60
C THR A 364 -51.22 25.24 3.28
N TYR A 365 -50.70 24.74 2.16
CA TYR A 365 -51.26 25.00 0.83
C TYR A 365 -51.17 23.73 -0.02
N THR A 366 -52.26 23.42 -0.73
CA THR A 366 -52.31 22.29 -1.66
C THR A 366 -51.92 22.76 -3.04
N MET A 367 -50.84 22.21 -3.61
CA MET A 367 -50.35 22.58 -4.93
C MET A 367 -51.38 22.26 -6.02
N THR A 368 -51.61 23.22 -6.92
CA THR A 368 -52.44 23.03 -8.11
C THR A 368 -51.63 22.42 -9.26
N SER A 369 -52.30 21.91 -10.29
CA SER A 369 -51.65 21.39 -11.51
C SER A 369 -50.78 22.46 -12.20
N THR A 370 -51.18 23.74 -12.12
CA THR A 370 -50.41 24.87 -12.64
C THR A 370 -49.13 25.10 -11.83
N ASP A 371 -49.22 25.01 -10.49
CA ASP A 371 -48.06 25.17 -9.60
C ASP A 371 -46.99 24.10 -9.89
N LEU A 372 -47.42 22.83 -10.04
CA LEU A 372 -46.54 21.70 -10.36
C LEU A 372 -45.94 21.80 -11.77
N THR A 373 -46.68 22.35 -12.74
CA THR A 373 -46.17 22.61 -14.09
C THR A 373 -45.08 23.69 -14.07
N ASN A 374 -45.28 24.78 -13.32
CA ASN A 374 -44.27 25.83 -13.16
C ASN A 374 -42.99 25.29 -12.51
N MET A 375 -43.11 24.36 -11.56
CA MET A 375 -41.94 23.69 -10.99
C MET A 375 -41.26 22.74 -12.00
N SER A 376 -42.03 21.99 -12.78
CA SER A 376 -41.51 21.06 -13.80
C SER A 376 -40.66 21.76 -14.86
N ASN A 377 -40.97 23.02 -15.19
CA ASN A 377 -40.18 23.81 -16.13
C ASN A 377 -38.73 24.10 -15.68
N GLN A 378 -38.39 23.84 -14.41
CA GLN A 378 -37.03 23.96 -13.87
C GLN A 378 -36.18 22.70 -14.12
N LEU A 379 -36.78 21.60 -14.58
CA LEU A 379 -36.11 20.34 -14.93
C LEU A 379 -35.72 20.29 -16.41
N VAL A 380 -35.09 19.20 -16.83
CA VAL A 380 -34.79 18.94 -18.25
C VAL A 380 -36.09 18.59 -18.97
N GLY A 381 -36.24 19.04 -20.22
CA GLY A 381 -37.43 18.80 -21.03
C GLY A 381 -37.81 17.31 -21.08
N GLY A 382 -39.04 17.01 -20.67
CA GLY A 382 -39.59 15.65 -20.58
C GLY A 382 -39.80 15.15 -19.14
N ASP A 383 -39.04 15.67 -18.18
CA ASP A 383 -39.14 15.28 -16.76
C ASP A 383 -40.13 16.21 -16.01
N ARG A 384 -40.76 15.72 -14.93
CA ARG A 384 -41.88 16.42 -14.25
C ARG A 384 -41.78 16.39 -12.73
N VAL A 385 -42.30 17.43 -12.08
CA VAL A 385 -42.64 17.41 -10.64
C VAL A 385 -44.11 16.99 -10.53
N ASN A 386 -44.39 15.81 -9.97
CA ASN A 386 -45.75 15.27 -9.88
C ASN A 386 -46.43 15.57 -8.53
N ALA A 387 -45.66 15.89 -7.50
CA ALA A 387 -46.16 16.34 -6.21
C ALA A 387 -45.12 17.26 -5.54
N ALA A 388 -45.61 18.23 -4.76
CA ALA A 388 -44.76 19.07 -3.93
C ALA A 388 -45.53 19.52 -2.68
N THR A 389 -44.81 19.68 -1.57
CA THR A 389 -45.36 20.14 -0.30
C THR A 389 -44.78 21.50 0.02
N VAL A 390 -45.66 22.47 0.27
CA VAL A 390 -45.28 23.85 0.57
C VAL A 390 -46.06 24.38 1.77
N VAL A 391 -45.39 25.19 2.59
CA VAL A 391 -45.96 25.76 3.82
C VAL A 391 -45.63 27.23 3.89
N PHE A 392 -46.59 28.07 4.28
CA PHE A 392 -46.34 29.46 4.63
C PHE A 392 -45.55 29.56 5.93
N THR A 393 -44.39 30.21 5.88
CA THR A 393 -43.43 30.24 7.00
C THR A 393 -43.82 31.22 8.09
N GLY A 394 -43.39 30.93 9.33
CA GLY A 394 -43.31 31.91 10.41
C GLY A 394 -44.51 31.99 11.36
N ASN A 395 -45.32 30.94 11.46
CA ASN A 395 -46.48 30.85 12.38
C ASN A 395 -47.45 32.05 12.31
N ASN A 396 -47.43 32.81 11.21
CA ASN A 396 -48.36 33.92 10.96
C ASN A 396 -49.30 33.62 9.78
N PRO A 397 -50.52 33.09 10.01
CA PRO A 397 -51.42 32.68 8.94
C PRO A 397 -52.21 33.88 8.40
N ASN A 398 -51.97 35.08 8.93
CA ASN A 398 -52.76 36.27 8.64
C ASN A 398 -52.56 36.75 7.20
N VAL A 399 -53.58 37.43 6.69
CA VAL A 399 -53.59 38.08 5.38
C VAL A 399 -52.34 38.95 5.16
N GLY A 400 -51.85 38.97 3.92
CA GLY A 400 -50.76 39.85 3.49
C GLY A 400 -50.09 39.42 2.20
N ALA A 401 -49.32 40.33 1.62
CA ALA A 401 -48.51 40.09 0.42
C ALA A 401 -47.05 39.73 0.76
N ASN A 402 -46.29 39.24 -0.22
CA ASN A 402 -44.85 38.88 -0.09
C ASN A 402 -44.56 37.93 1.08
N LYS A 403 -45.47 36.98 1.28
CA LYS A 403 -45.34 35.94 2.29
C LYS A 403 -44.31 34.92 1.82
N SER A 404 -43.48 34.51 2.76
CA SER A 404 -42.50 33.45 2.57
C SER A 404 -43.16 32.08 2.68
N VAL A 405 -42.74 31.18 1.78
CA VAL A 405 -43.15 29.80 1.70
C VAL A 405 -41.94 28.88 1.66
N THR A 406 -41.98 27.80 2.42
CA THR A 406 -40.96 26.76 2.43
C THR A 406 -41.39 25.59 1.58
N LEU A 407 -40.54 25.22 0.62
CA LEU A 407 -40.70 24.00 -0.17
C LEU A 407 -40.10 22.83 0.62
N SER A 408 -40.94 22.01 1.22
CA SER A 408 -40.51 20.96 2.15
C SER A 408 -40.19 19.64 1.45
N SER A 409 -40.87 19.35 0.34
CA SER A 409 -40.61 18.14 -0.45
C SER A 409 -41.09 18.29 -1.88
N VAL A 410 -40.49 17.52 -2.78
CA VAL A 410 -40.94 17.31 -4.17
C VAL A 410 -40.87 15.83 -4.50
N VAL A 411 -41.71 15.40 -5.43
CA VAL A 411 -41.59 14.09 -6.07
C VAL A 411 -41.41 14.36 -7.56
N VAL A 412 -40.34 13.80 -8.11
CA VAL A 412 -39.96 13.98 -9.51
C VAL A 412 -40.19 12.67 -10.26
N ASP A 413 -40.78 12.78 -11.43
CA ASP A 413 -40.96 11.72 -12.40
C ASP A 413 -40.13 12.03 -13.65
N ASP A 414 -39.00 11.35 -13.76
CA ASP A 414 -38.00 11.43 -14.83
C ASP A 414 -37.80 10.08 -15.56
N GLY A 415 -38.65 9.09 -15.26
CA GLY A 415 -38.47 7.70 -15.67
C GLY A 415 -37.44 6.90 -14.85
N ASN A 416 -36.90 7.48 -13.76
CA ASN A 416 -35.96 6.86 -12.82
C ASN A 416 -36.28 7.22 -11.35
N GLY A 417 -37.53 7.58 -11.03
CA GLY A 417 -37.96 7.93 -9.67
C GLY A 417 -37.29 9.17 -9.08
N GLY A 418 -36.87 10.12 -9.92
CA GLY A 418 -36.17 11.35 -9.53
C GLY A 418 -34.66 11.16 -9.35
N ASN A 419 -34.15 9.93 -9.49
CA ASN A 419 -32.75 9.61 -9.27
C ASN A 419 -31.81 10.14 -10.38
N ASN A 420 -32.33 10.78 -11.43
CA ASN A 420 -31.48 11.45 -12.41
C ASN A 420 -31.00 12.83 -11.95
N TYR A 421 -31.56 13.35 -10.85
CA TYR A 421 -31.25 14.67 -10.30
C TYR A 421 -30.62 14.60 -8.92
N ASN A 422 -29.78 15.59 -8.63
CA ASN A 422 -29.42 15.98 -7.27
C ASN A 422 -30.24 17.24 -6.95
N ILE A 423 -31.27 17.09 -6.13
CA ILE A 423 -32.28 18.14 -5.93
C ILE A 423 -31.97 18.89 -4.63
N SER A 424 -31.83 20.20 -4.74
CA SER A 424 -31.89 21.13 -3.61
C SER A 424 -33.18 21.93 -3.68
N LEU A 425 -33.77 22.24 -2.53
CA LEU A 425 -35.04 22.98 -2.45
C LEU A 425 -34.77 24.42 -2.01
N SER A 426 -35.45 25.38 -2.63
CA SER A 426 -35.39 26.79 -2.30
C SER A 426 -36.77 27.36 -1.99
N ASN A 427 -36.81 28.23 -0.99
CA ASN A 427 -38.00 28.94 -0.55
C ASN A 427 -38.33 30.09 -1.52
N SER A 428 -39.56 30.59 -1.45
CA SER A 428 -39.99 31.80 -2.16
C SER A 428 -40.58 32.80 -1.18
N SER A 429 -40.45 34.09 -1.44
CA SER A 429 -40.99 35.18 -0.61
C SER A 429 -41.99 36.08 -1.34
N ALA A 430 -42.63 35.56 -2.38
CA ALA A 430 -43.52 36.33 -3.26
C ALA A 430 -45.01 35.94 -3.15
N SER A 431 -45.36 34.99 -2.28
CA SER A 431 -46.72 34.44 -2.19
C SER A 431 -47.68 35.36 -1.42
N ASN A 432 -48.99 35.21 -1.59
CA ASN A 432 -49.99 36.07 -0.98
C ASN A 432 -51.08 35.28 -0.23
N ILE A 433 -51.56 35.84 0.89
CA ILE A 433 -52.76 35.39 1.60
C ILE A 433 -53.80 36.51 1.52
N THR A 434 -54.99 36.22 0.97
CA THR A 434 -56.10 37.18 0.81
C THR A 434 -57.20 36.96 1.86
N PRO A 435 -57.99 37.99 2.23
CA PRO A 435 -59.04 37.86 3.24
C PRO A 435 -60.12 36.81 2.93
N ALA A 436 -60.62 36.15 3.98
CA ALA A 436 -61.78 35.28 3.90
C ALA A 436 -63.09 36.08 3.95
N PRO A 437 -64.17 35.66 3.28
CA PRO A 437 -65.46 36.35 3.39
C PRO A 437 -66.10 36.12 4.77
N LEU A 438 -66.57 37.19 5.42
CA LEU A 438 -67.35 37.13 6.66
C LEU A 438 -68.64 37.94 6.51
N ARG A 439 -69.79 37.38 6.89
CA ARG A 439 -71.09 38.03 6.79
C ARG A 439 -71.68 38.30 8.17
N VAL A 440 -71.95 39.57 8.47
CA VAL A 440 -72.58 40.03 9.70
C VAL A 440 -74.02 40.43 9.41
N MET A 441 -74.99 39.69 9.94
CA MET A 441 -76.41 39.90 9.69
C MET A 441 -77.11 40.39 10.97
N ALA A 442 -77.87 41.49 10.88
CA ALA A 442 -78.69 41.92 12.01
C ALA A 442 -79.81 40.91 12.29
N VAL A 443 -79.98 40.59 13.57
CA VAL A 443 -81.07 39.73 14.03
C VAL A 443 -82.37 40.47 13.86
N ASN A 444 -83.37 39.81 13.26
CA ASN A 444 -84.71 40.37 13.16
C ASN A 444 -85.24 40.64 14.56
N ASP A 445 -85.77 41.84 14.77
CA ASP A 445 -86.22 42.27 16.08
C ASP A 445 -87.61 42.90 16.02
N ALA A 446 -88.25 43.05 17.17
CA ALA A 446 -89.59 43.56 17.28
C ALA A 446 -89.83 44.24 18.62
N ARG A 447 -90.84 45.10 18.66
CA ARG A 447 -91.39 45.68 19.88
C ARG A 447 -92.90 45.81 19.76
N PHE A 448 -93.61 45.98 20.87
CA PHE A 448 -95.00 46.43 20.80
C PHE A 448 -95.11 47.90 20.37
N VAL A 449 -96.22 48.26 19.73
CA VAL A 449 -96.49 49.64 19.28
C VAL A 449 -96.39 50.67 20.41
N THR A 450 -96.66 50.28 21.65
CA THR A 450 -96.59 51.11 22.87
C THR A 450 -95.19 51.22 23.51
N GLN A 451 -94.20 50.48 23.02
CA GLN A 451 -92.84 50.46 23.56
C GLN A 451 -91.86 51.32 22.73
N ALA A 452 -90.75 51.76 23.33
CA ALA A 452 -89.65 52.39 22.58
C ALA A 452 -88.71 51.33 21.98
N ASP A 453 -87.92 51.72 20.97
CA ASP A 453 -86.84 50.90 20.43
C ASP A 453 -85.78 50.66 21.54
N VAL A 454 -85.25 49.43 21.64
CA VAL A 454 -84.23 49.06 22.66
C VAL A 454 -82.83 49.18 22.06
N PRO A 455 -81.83 49.76 22.76
CA PRO A 455 -80.46 49.82 22.29
C PRO A 455 -79.90 48.43 21.96
N GLY A 456 -79.23 48.30 20.80
CA GLY A 456 -78.60 47.05 20.37
C GLY A 456 -79.53 46.01 19.74
N TYR A 457 -80.86 46.20 19.80
CA TYR A 457 -81.86 45.31 19.20
C TYR A 457 -81.62 43.83 19.54
N GLY A 458 -81.92 42.91 18.62
CA GLY A 458 -81.58 41.48 18.74
C GLY A 458 -80.09 41.16 18.56
N GLY A 459 -79.23 42.16 18.36
CA GLY A 459 -77.82 41.98 18.03
C GLY A 459 -77.59 41.53 16.57
N VAL A 460 -76.48 40.82 16.34
CA VAL A 460 -76.12 40.26 15.04
C VAL A 460 -75.81 38.77 15.15
N VAL A 461 -75.94 38.07 14.02
CA VAL A 461 -75.37 36.75 13.78
C VAL A 461 -74.28 36.83 12.73
N ILE A 462 -73.21 36.07 12.90
CA ILE A 462 -72.01 36.16 12.06
C ILE A 462 -71.71 34.80 11.43
N ASN A 463 -71.50 34.79 10.12
CA ASN A 463 -71.27 33.59 9.32
C ASN A 463 -69.96 33.72 8.53
N GLY A 464 -69.17 32.64 8.46
CA GLY A 464 -67.93 32.59 7.68
C GLY A 464 -66.64 32.59 8.50
N PHE A 465 -66.71 32.48 9.83
CA PHE A 465 -65.51 32.21 10.63
C PHE A 465 -64.87 30.89 10.19
N VAL A 466 -63.55 30.90 10.04
CA VAL A 466 -62.76 29.72 9.69
C VAL A 466 -62.10 29.13 10.94
N ASN A 467 -61.76 27.85 10.90
CA ASN A 467 -60.98 27.14 11.93
C ASN A 467 -61.50 27.32 13.39
N GLY A 468 -62.81 27.45 13.58
CA GLY A 468 -63.43 27.64 14.90
C GLY A 468 -63.19 28.99 15.56
N GLU A 469 -62.69 29.98 14.80
CA GLU A 469 -62.63 31.36 15.25
C GLU A 469 -64.02 31.90 15.59
N ASN A 470 -64.06 32.94 16.43
CA ASN A 470 -65.30 33.58 16.87
C ASN A 470 -65.09 35.10 16.98
N THR A 471 -66.05 35.82 17.55
CA THR A 471 -66.06 37.29 17.64
C THR A 471 -64.82 37.92 18.28
N THR A 472 -63.98 37.16 19.00
CA THR A 472 -62.70 37.65 19.55
C THR A 472 -61.71 38.10 18.48
N VAL A 473 -61.86 37.67 17.23
CA VAL A 473 -60.97 38.10 16.12
C VAL A 473 -61.43 39.40 15.46
N LEU A 474 -62.58 39.94 15.87
CA LEU A 474 -63.12 41.21 15.39
C LEU A 474 -62.64 42.37 16.26
N SER A 475 -62.52 43.54 15.64
CA SER A 475 -62.26 44.82 16.31
C SER A 475 -63.35 45.83 15.94
N GLY A 476 -63.32 47.01 16.57
CA GLY A 476 -64.36 48.03 16.44
C GLY A 476 -65.55 47.80 17.36
N SER A 477 -66.58 48.64 17.24
CA SER A 477 -67.79 48.57 18.07
C SER A 477 -69.00 48.31 17.19
N LEU A 478 -69.80 47.30 17.54
CA LEU A 478 -71.04 47.02 16.81
C LEU A 478 -72.05 48.16 17.01
N ALA A 479 -72.51 48.71 15.90
CA ALA A 479 -73.65 49.59 15.86
C ALA A 479 -74.76 48.97 15.03
N ILE A 480 -76.00 49.03 15.52
CA ILE A 480 -77.19 48.65 14.76
C ILE A 480 -78.12 49.86 14.77
N ALA A 481 -78.37 50.41 13.59
CA ALA A 481 -79.27 51.54 13.41
C ALA A 481 -80.56 51.09 12.74
N ARG A 482 -81.70 51.58 13.21
CA ARG A 482 -82.97 51.43 12.49
C ARG A 482 -83.20 52.66 11.60
N THR A 483 -83.22 52.46 10.28
CA THR A 483 -83.28 53.57 9.31
C THR A 483 -84.59 54.35 9.33
N ASN A 484 -85.67 53.75 9.84
CA ASN A 484 -86.99 54.36 9.98
C ASN A 484 -87.40 54.58 11.45
N SER A 485 -86.43 54.81 12.35
CA SER A 485 -86.74 55.05 13.76
C SER A 485 -87.48 56.39 13.96
N SER A 486 -88.73 56.32 14.40
CA SER A 486 -89.55 57.46 14.87
C SER A 486 -90.48 57.00 16.00
N ALA A 487 -91.04 57.97 16.75
CA ALA A 487 -91.99 57.67 17.84
C ALA A 487 -93.34 57.13 17.30
N ASP A 488 -93.73 57.52 16.09
CA ASP A 488 -95.06 57.27 15.49
C ASP A 488 -95.02 56.24 14.34
N VAL A 489 -94.22 55.18 14.47
CA VAL A 489 -94.18 54.09 13.47
C VAL A 489 -95.42 53.21 13.64
N ALA A 490 -96.25 53.11 12.59
CA ALA A 490 -97.42 52.24 12.57
C ALA A 490 -97.07 50.77 12.81
N ALA A 491 -98.04 49.98 13.28
CA ALA A 491 -97.84 48.54 13.39
C ALA A 491 -97.60 47.90 12.01
N GLY A 492 -96.64 46.98 11.93
CA GLY A 492 -96.23 46.34 10.69
C GLY A 492 -94.79 45.82 10.70
N THR A 493 -94.45 45.01 9.71
CA THR A 493 -93.08 44.50 9.48
C THR A 493 -92.37 45.36 8.44
N TYR A 494 -91.20 45.88 8.82
CA TYR A 494 -90.34 46.70 7.99
C TYR A 494 -89.11 45.89 7.58
N ALA A 495 -89.01 45.58 6.28
CA ALA A 495 -87.93 44.75 5.75
C ALA A 495 -86.61 45.53 5.67
N GLY A 496 -85.51 44.92 6.13
CA GLY A 496 -84.15 45.43 5.93
C GLY A 496 -83.82 46.78 6.57
N VAL A 497 -84.59 47.21 7.58
CA VAL A 497 -84.40 48.51 8.24
C VAL A 497 -83.39 48.48 9.39
N LEU A 498 -83.03 47.31 9.92
CA LEU A 498 -81.97 47.17 10.91
C LEU A 498 -80.63 47.04 10.18
N VAL A 499 -79.82 48.10 10.22
CA VAL A 499 -78.55 48.19 9.50
C VAL A 499 -77.39 48.02 10.48
N PRO A 500 -76.68 46.87 10.47
CA PRO A 500 -75.49 46.67 11.27
C PRO A 500 -74.26 47.34 10.64
N SER A 501 -73.34 47.84 11.46
CA SER A 501 -72.04 48.37 11.04
C SER A 501 -71.01 48.35 12.18
N GLY A 502 -69.76 48.73 11.89
CA GLY A 502 -68.75 49.08 12.90
C GLY A 502 -67.70 48.02 13.24
N TYR A 503 -67.89 46.75 12.88
CA TYR A 503 -66.84 45.73 12.97
C TYR A 503 -65.80 45.83 11.85
N THR A 504 -64.55 45.56 12.21
CA THR A 504 -63.41 45.43 11.29
C THR A 504 -62.61 44.16 11.63
N ALA A 505 -61.93 43.60 10.63
CA ALA A 505 -61.03 42.47 10.82
C ALA A 505 -59.96 42.44 9.72
N SER A 506 -58.70 42.26 10.10
CA SER A 506 -57.59 42.26 9.14
C SER A 506 -57.58 41.00 8.24
N ASN A 507 -58.13 39.89 8.74
CA ASN A 507 -58.14 38.62 8.03
C ASN A 507 -59.42 38.33 7.24
N TYR A 508 -60.44 39.18 7.41
CA TYR A 508 -61.76 38.94 6.84
C TYR A 508 -62.26 40.14 6.02
N ALA A 509 -62.83 39.86 4.86
CA ALA A 509 -63.64 40.79 4.11
C ALA A 509 -65.07 40.77 4.66
N ILE A 510 -65.41 41.75 5.50
CA ILE A 510 -66.70 41.84 6.17
C ILE A 510 -67.77 42.40 5.22
N SER A 511 -68.89 41.69 5.11
CA SER A 511 -70.11 42.12 4.45
C SER A 511 -71.26 42.20 5.46
N TYR A 512 -72.09 43.24 5.36
CA TYR A 512 -73.22 43.47 6.26
C TYR A 512 -74.54 43.13 5.58
N GLN A 513 -75.43 42.47 6.32
CA GLN A 513 -76.78 42.14 5.88
C GLN A 513 -77.80 42.72 6.85
N ASN A 514 -78.75 43.49 6.32
CA ASN A 514 -79.77 44.14 7.13
C ASN A 514 -80.82 43.13 7.64
N GLY A 515 -81.36 43.41 8.82
CA GLY A 515 -82.44 42.66 9.45
C GLY A 515 -83.79 43.38 9.32
N ASN A 516 -84.86 42.63 9.51
CA ASN A 516 -86.22 43.15 9.54
C ASN A 516 -86.58 43.65 10.94
N TYR A 517 -87.41 44.68 11.05
CA TYR A 517 -87.97 45.15 12.32
C TYR A 517 -89.49 45.08 12.29
N THR A 518 -90.12 44.51 13.31
CA THR A 518 -91.60 44.43 13.39
C THR A 518 -92.13 45.25 14.56
N VAL A 519 -93.04 46.18 14.28
CA VAL A 519 -93.84 46.86 15.30
C VAL A 519 -95.13 46.06 15.46
N VAL A 520 -95.27 45.38 16.61
CA VAL A 520 -96.35 44.44 16.90
C VAL A 520 -97.58 45.18 17.43
N ASP A 521 -98.73 44.94 16.82
CA ASP A 521 -100.02 45.59 17.13
C ASP A 521 -100.70 45.02 18.38
N TYR A 522 -101.80 45.64 18.81
CA TYR A 522 -102.70 45.13 19.84
C TYR A 522 -103.20 43.71 19.52
N ASN A 523 -103.51 42.93 20.55
CA ASN A 523 -104.00 41.55 20.51
C ASN A 523 -103.03 40.54 19.87
N ASN A 524 -101.74 40.87 19.74
CA ASN A 524 -100.72 39.97 19.19
C ASN A 524 -99.73 39.48 20.24
N LEU A 525 -99.18 38.30 19.97
CA LEU A 525 -98.14 37.67 20.77
C LEU A 525 -96.75 38.05 20.24
N LEU A 526 -95.86 38.47 21.13
CA LEU A 526 -94.44 38.63 20.84
C LEU A 526 -93.66 37.55 21.60
N VAL A 527 -93.09 36.62 20.86
CA VAL A 527 -92.19 35.58 21.40
C VAL A 527 -90.75 35.99 21.11
N ARG A 528 -89.93 36.03 22.16
CA ARG A 528 -88.53 36.40 22.06
C ARG A 528 -87.66 35.24 22.53
N VAL A 529 -86.79 34.80 21.63
CA VAL A 529 -85.71 33.86 21.91
C VAL A 529 -84.45 34.67 22.16
N SER A 530 -83.93 34.64 23.39
CA SER A 530 -82.61 35.19 23.68
C SER A 530 -81.55 34.43 22.86
N PRO A 531 -80.43 35.08 22.46
CA PRO A 531 -79.38 34.43 21.67
C PRO A 531 -79.00 33.07 22.24
N THR A 532 -79.22 32.01 21.46
CA THR A 532 -79.03 30.61 21.88
C THR A 532 -77.96 29.95 21.02
N SER A 533 -77.06 29.17 21.61
CA SER A 533 -76.00 28.46 20.88
C SER A 533 -76.11 26.94 21.03
N VAL A 534 -75.84 26.20 19.94
CA VAL A 534 -75.91 24.72 19.90
C VAL A 534 -74.71 24.16 19.15
N ILE A 535 -74.21 23.00 19.55
CA ILE A 535 -73.14 22.31 18.80
C ILE A 535 -73.73 21.72 17.52
N TYR A 536 -72.98 21.75 16.42
CA TYR A 536 -73.36 21.12 15.15
C TYR A 536 -73.86 19.67 15.33
N ALA A 537 -74.99 19.36 14.68
CA ALA A 537 -75.77 18.12 14.78
C ALA A 537 -76.40 17.80 16.16
N ALA A 538 -76.35 18.70 17.14
CA ALA A 538 -77.10 18.58 18.39
C ALA A 538 -78.49 19.26 18.29
N PRO A 539 -79.51 18.73 18.99
CA PRO A 539 -80.83 19.38 19.04
C PRO A 539 -80.77 20.73 19.78
N ALA A 540 -81.49 21.73 19.28
CA ALA A 540 -81.56 23.03 19.92
C ALA A 540 -82.49 23.02 21.14
N ASN A 541 -82.02 23.60 22.26
CA ASN A 541 -82.83 23.82 23.45
C ASN A 541 -82.99 25.32 23.73
N TYR A 542 -84.22 25.81 23.65
CA TYR A 542 -84.55 27.22 23.83
C TYR A 542 -85.06 27.56 25.23
N LEU A 543 -85.27 26.58 26.13
CA LEU A 543 -85.63 26.83 27.53
C LEU A 543 -84.37 26.97 28.41
N PRO A 544 -84.37 27.89 29.41
CA PRO A 544 -85.43 28.85 29.77
C PRO A 544 -85.39 30.18 28.98
N ASN A 545 -84.60 30.25 27.91
CA ASN A 545 -84.24 31.47 27.17
C ASN A 545 -85.30 31.95 26.15
N ILE A 546 -86.52 31.41 26.21
CA ILE A 546 -87.65 31.81 25.39
C ILE A 546 -88.70 32.46 26.29
N THR A 547 -89.09 33.67 25.94
CA THR A 547 -90.09 34.46 26.66
C THR A 547 -91.23 34.82 25.73
N ALA A 548 -92.42 34.99 26.29
CA ALA A 548 -93.59 35.41 25.55
C ALA A 548 -94.25 36.58 26.25
N GLN A 549 -94.63 37.58 25.48
CA GLN A 549 -95.39 38.73 25.95
C GLN A 549 -96.61 38.94 25.05
N TYR A 550 -97.69 39.46 25.63
CA TYR A 550 -98.92 39.74 24.93
C TYR A 550 -99.38 41.17 25.22
N LEU A 551 -99.68 41.94 24.18
CA LEU A 551 -100.31 43.25 24.29
C LEU A 551 -101.82 43.11 24.14
N ALA A 552 -102.57 43.30 25.22
CA ALA A 552 -104.02 43.27 25.20
C ALA A 552 -104.62 44.56 24.62
N SER A 553 -105.88 44.51 24.18
CA SER A 553 -106.62 45.64 23.59
C SER A 553 -106.70 46.91 24.46
N ASP A 554 -106.44 46.79 25.77
CA ASP A 554 -106.39 47.90 26.73
C ASP A 554 -105.00 48.53 26.91
N ALA A 555 -104.04 48.16 26.05
CA ALA A 555 -102.64 48.57 26.09
C ALA A 555 -101.78 47.96 27.21
N THR A 556 -102.29 46.97 27.96
CA THR A 556 -101.50 46.26 28.97
C THR A 556 -100.60 45.19 28.34
N ILE A 557 -99.34 45.10 28.79
CA ILE A 557 -98.39 44.05 28.37
C ILE A 557 -98.28 43.00 29.47
N SER A 558 -98.64 41.76 29.15
CA SER A 558 -98.56 40.63 30.07
C SER A 558 -97.41 39.69 29.69
N ASN A 559 -96.60 39.27 30.68
CA ASN A 559 -95.62 38.20 30.51
C ASN A 559 -96.34 36.84 30.61
N LEU A 560 -96.14 35.97 29.63
CA LEU A 560 -96.77 34.65 29.57
C LEU A 560 -95.71 33.55 29.72
N ALA A 561 -96.08 32.47 30.42
CA ALA A 561 -95.22 31.31 30.57
C ALA A 561 -95.16 30.50 29.26
N VAL A 562 -93.96 30.08 28.87
CA VAL A 562 -93.74 29.18 27.74
C VAL A 562 -93.39 27.79 28.30
N THR A 563 -94.13 26.77 27.89
CA THR A 563 -93.90 25.36 28.24
C THR A 563 -93.42 24.58 27.02
N ASN A 564 -92.72 23.46 27.22
CA ASN A 564 -92.28 22.58 26.13
C ASN A 564 -92.53 21.11 26.49
N SER A 565 -93.35 20.42 25.70
CA SER A 565 -93.62 18.99 25.82
C SER A 565 -93.61 18.30 24.43
N GLY A 566 -92.69 18.73 23.57
CA GLY A 566 -92.57 18.28 22.16
C GLY A 566 -92.86 19.40 21.15
N THR A 567 -93.72 20.34 21.54
CA THR A 567 -93.96 21.65 20.89
C THR A 567 -93.99 22.72 21.95
N PHE A 568 -93.57 23.95 21.63
CA PHE A 568 -93.70 25.08 22.54
C PHE A 568 -95.18 25.46 22.66
N ALA A 569 -95.64 25.68 23.89
CA ALA A 569 -97.01 26.04 24.17
C ALA A 569 -97.10 27.21 25.16
N ILE A 570 -98.05 28.09 24.91
CA ILE A 570 -98.44 29.19 25.79
C ILE A 570 -99.92 28.98 26.09
N ASP A 571 -100.26 28.96 27.37
CA ASP A 571 -101.61 28.82 27.87
C ASP A 571 -101.85 29.89 28.94
N SER A 572 -102.80 30.79 28.68
CA SER A 572 -103.23 31.82 29.64
C SER A 572 -104.73 31.72 29.94
N GLY A 573 -105.31 30.52 29.87
CA GLY A 573 -106.73 30.25 30.14
C GLY A 573 -107.60 30.34 28.89
N SER A 574 -107.89 31.54 28.39
CA SER A 574 -108.71 31.74 27.17
C SER A 574 -107.89 31.93 25.89
N ASN A 575 -106.58 32.17 26.01
CA ASN A 575 -105.67 32.32 24.88
C ASN A 575 -104.64 31.18 24.89
N HIS A 576 -104.49 30.52 23.75
CA HIS A 576 -103.57 29.39 23.57
C HIS A 576 -102.78 29.55 22.28
N ALA A 577 -101.48 29.22 22.32
CA ALA A 577 -100.65 29.10 21.12
C ALA A 577 -99.74 27.87 21.23
N SER A 578 -99.68 27.06 20.17
CA SER A 578 -98.72 25.96 20.03
C SER A 578 -97.89 26.17 18.77
N PHE A 579 -96.58 26.09 18.89
CA PHE A 579 -95.65 26.36 17.80
C PHE A 579 -94.33 25.60 17.97
N SER A 580 -93.57 25.48 16.88
CA SER A 580 -92.16 25.08 16.91
C SER A 580 -91.28 26.26 16.52
N VAL A 581 -90.01 26.21 16.95
CA VAL A 581 -89.00 27.22 16.61
C VAL A 581 -87.96 26.56 15.72
N SER A 582 -87.70 27.14 14.56
CA SER A 582 -86.70 26.67 13.61
C SER A 582 -85.81 27.82 13.13
N ALA A 583 -84.56 27.51 12.78
CA ALA A 583 -83.69 28.46 12.10
C ALA A 583 -84.29 28.85 10.73
N SER A 584 -84.23 30.13 10.41
CA SER A 584 -84.55 30.68 9.09
C SER A 584 -83.39 30.41 8.15
N ALA A 585 -83.32 29.15 7.70
CA ALA A 585 -82.25 28.60 6.88
C ALA A 585 -82.71 28.41 5.43
N ILE A 586 -81.83 28.64 4.46
CA ILE A 586 -82.02 28.25 3.06
C ILE A 586 -81.28 26.93 2.77
N PRO A 587 -81.60 26.19 1.69
CA PRO A 587 -81.01 24.87 1.43
C PRO A 587 -79.47 24.81 1.46
N SER A 588 -78.78 25.90 1.11
CA SER A 588 -77.31 26.00 1.17
C SER A 588 -76.74 26.15 2.60
N ASN A 589 -77.59 26.23 3.62
CA ASN A 589 -77.19 26.24 5.03
C ASN A 589 -77.20 24.84 5.64
N PHE A 590 -77.43 23.79 4.86
CA PHE A 590 -77.33 22.41 5.32
C PHE A 590 -76.03 21.78 4.83
N SER A 591 -75.46 20.93 5.67
CA SER A 591 -74.31 20.10 5.35
C SER A 591 -74.67 18.97 4.38
N SER A 592 -73.66 18.26 3.89
CA SER A 592 -73.86 17.06 3.07
C SER A 592 -74.64 15.97 3.84
N SER A 593 -74.51 15.89 5.18
CA SER A 593 -75.33 15.02 6.04
C SER A 593 -76.72 15.55 6.38
N ARG A 594 -77.15 16.68 5.79
CA ARG A 594 -78.44 17.35 6.03
C ARG A 594 -78.64 17.89 7.44
N ASN A 595 -77.57 18.16 8.17
CA ASN A 595 -77.62 18.90 9.42
C ASN A 595 -77.49 20.41 9.14
N LEU A 596 -78.06 21.25 9.99
CA LEU A 596 -77.89 22.71 9.88
C LEU A 596 -76.42 23.06 10.10
N SER A 597 -75.77 23.66 9.09
CA SER A 597 -74.36 24.01 9.11
C SER A 597 -74.05 25.06 10.18
N VAL A 598 -72.79 25.11 10.59
CA VAL A 598 -72.27 26.14 11.49
C VAL A 598 -72.56 27.54 10.96
N GLY A 599 -72.99 28.40 11.86
CA GLY A 599 -73.40 29.75 11.53
C GLY A 599 -74.48 30.26 12.46
N GLY A 600 -74.74 31.56 12.39
CA GLY A 600 -75.86 32.17 13.07
C GLY A 600 -77.03 32.47 12.14
N TYR A 601 -78.23 32.24 12.68
CA TYR A 601 -79.50 32.26 11.98
C TYR A 601 -80.53 33.06 12.77
N ASN A 602 -81.37 33.81 12.07
CA ASN A 602 -82.64 34.27 12.65
C ASN A 602 -83.52 33.06 12.94
N VAL A 603 -84.32 33.08 14.01
CA VAL A 603 -85.34 32.05 14.24
C VAL A 603 -86.70 32.47 13.71
N THR A 604 -87.49 31.47 13.31
CA THR A 604 -88.84 31.63 12.78
C THR A 604 -89.76 30.61 13.44
N PRO A 605 -91.05 30.95 13.62
CA PRO A 605 -92.00 30.02 14.18
C PRO A 605 -92.69 29.19 13.09
N THR A 606 -93.03 27.95 13.40
CA THR A 606 -94.12 27.23 12.71
C THR A 606 -95.29 27.10 13.68
N VAL A 607 -96.32 27.93 13.51
CA VAL A 607 -97.52 27.91 14.35
C VAL A 607 -98.36 26.68 13.98
N THR A 608 -98.61 25.83 14.96
CA THR A 608 -99.42 24.61 14.80
C THR A 608 -100.87 24.85 15.21
N SER A 609 -101.11 25.65 16.25
CA SER A 609 -102.44 26.12 16.64
C SER A 609 -102.37 27.47 17.34
N MET A 610 -103.40 28.31 17.16
CA MET A 610 -103.51 29.60 17.84
C MET A 610 -104.98 29.94 18.06
N THR A 611 -105.35 30.35 19.27
CA THR A 611 -106.71 30.74 19.62
C THR A 611 -106.64 31.88 20.65
N GLY A 612 -107.43 32.93 20.44
CA GLY A 612 -107.44 34.11 21.32
C GLY A 612 -106.36 35.17 21.04
N PHE A 613 -105.37 34.87 20.20
CA PHE A 613 -104.38 35.83 19.70
C PHE A 613 -104.67 36.19 18.22
N ALA A 614 -104.50 37.46 17.84
CA ALA A 614 -104.65 37.92 16.45
C ALA A 614 -103.49 37.50 15.54
N GLY A 615 -102.33 37.18 16.13
CA GLY A 615 -101.14 36.74 15.42
C GLY A 615 -99.95 36.58 16.38
N MET A 616 -98.84 36.08 15.86
CA MET A 616 -97.59 35.93 16.61
C MET A 616 -96.41 36.40 15.80
N THR A 617 -95.56 37.20 16.43
CA THR A 617 -94.24 37.57 15.95
C THR A 617 -93.22 36.85 16.81
N LEU A 618 -92.31 36.10 16.18
CA LEU A 618 -91.18 35.48 16.86
C LEU A 618 -89.89 36.12 16.36
N VAL A 619 -89.06 36.55 17.31
CA VAL A 619 -87.76 37.17 17.06
C VAL A 619 -86.69 36.54 17.95
N GLY A 620 -85.44 36.63 17.49
CA GLY A 620 -84.29 36.04 18.17
C GLY A 620 -83.37 35.33 17.20
N SER A 621 -82.35 34.67 17.75
CA SER A 621 -81.32 34.00 16.97
C SER A 621 -80.87 32.66 17.55
N LEU A 622 -80.41 31.81 16.64
CA LEU A 622 -79.71 30.56 16.92
C LEU A 622 -78.31 30.63 16.32
N THR A 623 -77.28 30.30 17.09
CA THR A 623 -75.92 30.11 16.62
C THR A 623 -75.55 28.63 16.70
N VAL A 624 -75.28 28.01 15.55
CA VAL A 624 -74.69 26.67 15.49
C VAL A 624 -73.17 26.84 15.56
N ILE A 625 -72.55 26.32 16.62
CA ILE A 625 -71.10 26.33 16.82
C ILE A 625 -70.47 25.01 16.31
N PRO A 626 -69.21 25.04 15.82
CA PRO A 626 -68.55 23.85 15.31
C PRO A 626 -68.47 22.71 16.32
N LYS A 627 -68.52 21.48 15.80
CA LYS A 627 -68.26 20.28 16.60
C LYS A 627 -66.75 20.04 16.72
N THR A 628 -66.25 19.93 17.94
CA THR A 628 -64.82 19.64 18.20
C THR A 628 -64.48 18.19 17.87
N LEU A 629 -63.45 17.99 17.04
CA LEU A 629 -62.81 16.70 16.79
C LEU A 629 -61.57 16.58 17.69
N ASP A 630 -61.55 15.57 18.56
CA ASP A 630 -60.42 15.39 19.47
C ASP A 630 -59.25 14.69 18.77
N VAL A 631 -58.18 15.46 18.54
CA VAL A 631 -56.96 15.00 17.87
C VAL A 631 -56.21 13.94 18.66
N SER A 632 -56.11 14.11 19.99
CA SER A 632 -55.20 13.32 20.84
C SER A 632 -55.60 11.84 20.96
N SER A 633 -56.87 11.52 20.76
CA SER A 633 -57.44 10.19 20.95
C SER A 633 -57.96 9.52 19.66
N ASN A 634 -58.11 10.26 18.55
CA ASN A 634 -58.81 9.77 17.34
C ASN A 634 -58.01 9.86 16.03
N PHE A 635 -56.79 10.41 16.05
CA PHE A 635 -55.90 10.43 14.88
C PHE A 635 -54.89 9.29 14.99
N ASN A 636 -54.92 8.38 14.02
CA ASN A 636 -53.87 7.37 13.87
C ASN A 636 -52.90 7.83 12.77
N VAL A 637 -51.73 8.30 13.16
CA VAL A 637 -50.67 8.65 12.21
C VAL A 637 -49.99 7.36 11.79
N ALA A 638 -50.15 6.95 10.53
CA ALA A 638 -49.41 5.83 9.96
C ALA A 638 -47.90 6.06 10.11
N SER A 639 -47.09 4.99 10.05
CA SER A 639 -45.63 5.14 10.12
C SER A 639 -45.14 6.05 9.00
N ILE A 640 -44.39 7.10 9.35
CA ILE A 640 -43.82 8.05 8.40
C ILE A 640 -42.36 7.67 8.19
N SER A 641 -42.00 7.24 6.98
CA SER A 641 -40.64 6.79 6.67
C SER A 641 -39.99 7.60 5.56
N LYS A 642 -38.71 7.91 5.70
CA LYS A 642 -37.85 8.44 4.62
C LYS A 642 -36.45 7.83 4.68
N ILE A 643 -35.72 7.92 3.57
CA ILE A 643 -34.27 7.72 3.56
C ILE A 643 -33.60 9.03 4.00
N TYR A 644 -32.47 8.94 4.70
CA TYR A 644 -31.70 10.11 5.11
C TYR A 644 -31.32 10.99 3.91
N ASP A 645 -31.68 12.27 3.99
CA ASP A 645 -31.45 13.30 2.97
C ASP A 645 -30.81 14.57 3.57
N GLY A 646 -30.34 14.51 4.83
CA GLY A 646 -29.78 15.65 5.54
C GLY A 646 -30.82 16.62 6.15
N GLY A 647 -32.12 16.44 5.90
CA GLY A 647 -33.18 17.35 6.35
C GLY A 647 -34.23 16.70 7.27
N THR A 648 -34.94 17.53 8.03
CA THR A 648 -36.03 17.10 8.92
C THR A 648 -37.40 17.06 8.25
N ASN A 649 -37.56 17.50 7.01
CA ASN A 649 -38.88 17.56 6.37
C ASN A 649 -39.51 16.18 6.16
N ILE A 650 -40.83 16.08 6.36
CA ILE A 650 -41.65 14.91 6.03
C ILE A 650 -42.23 15.08 4.62
N SER A 651 -42.11 14.04 3.80
CA SER A 651 -42.80 13.92 2.51
C SER A 651 -43.97 12.94 2.61
N GLY A 652 -45.04 13.17 1.84
CA GLY A 652 -46.15 12.22 1.71
C GLY A 652 -46.93 11.94 3.00
N LEU A 653 -47.12 12.95 3.87
CA LEU A 653 -47.89 12.79 5.10
C LEU A 653 -49.32 12.34 4.79
N ASN A 654 -49.68 11.13 5.23
CA ASN A 654 -51.04 10.61 5.15
C ASN A 654 -51.66 10.54 6.55
N LEU A 655 -52.67 11.37 6.79
CA LEU A 655 -53.39 11.42 8.06
C LEU A 655 -54.68 10.63 7.94
N ALA A 656 -54.75 9.47 8.60
CA ALA A 656 -55.98 8.71 8.73
C ALA A 656 -56.73 9.14 9.99
N VAL A 657 -58.00 9.51 9.83
CA VAL A 657 -58.88 9.89 10.95
C VAL A 657 -59.86 8.76 11.22
N ASN A 658 -59.72 8.13 12.38
CA ASN A 658 -60.65 7.13 12.87
C ASN A 658 -61.63 7.82 13.82
N SER A 659 -62.56 8.63 13.31
CA SER A 659 -63.52 9.28 14.20
C SER A 659 -64.96 8.94 13.87
N SER A 660 -65.60 8.26 14.82
CA SER A 660 -67.06 8.17 14.95
C SER A 660 -67.72 9.53 15.24
N GLN A 661 -66.91 10.60 15.35
CA GLN A 661 -67.36 11.97 15.64
C GLN A 661 -67.83 12.72 14.37
N ILE A 662 -67.36 12.31 13.19
CA ILE A 662 -67.80 12.84 11.89
C ILE A 662 -69.20 12.31 11.58
N MET A 663 -70.11 13.17 11.14
CA MET A 663 -71.47 12.78 10.78
C MET A 663 -71.43 11.98 9.50
N THR A 664 -72.11 10.83 9.48
CA THR A 664 -72.20 10.01 8.28
C THR A 664 -72.80 10.82 7.13
N GLY A 665 -72.07 10.92 6.02
CA GLY A 665 -72.44 11.72 4.86
C GLY A 665 -71.78 13.10 4.77
N ASP A 666 -71.14 13.59 5.84
CA ASP A 666 -70.31 14.79 5.75
C ASP A 666 -69.00 14.50 5.00
N VAL A 667 -68.54 15.49 4.23
CA VAL A 667 -67.35 15.41 3.38
C VAL A 667 -66.27 16.32 3.95
N LEU A 668 -65.26 15.67 4.54
CA LEU A 668 -64.07 16.29 5.12
C LEU A 668 -62.80 15.75 4.46
N SER A 669 -61.76 16.56 4.44
CA SER A 669 -60.42 16.19 4.02
C SER A 669 -59.41 16.76 5.00
N PHE A 670 -58.43 15.96 5.38
CA PHE A 670 -57.40 16.31 6.35
C PHE A 670 -56.10 16.55 5.60
N ALA A 671 -55.55 17.75 5.75
CA ALA A 671 -54.23 18.08 5.25
C ALA A 671 -53.32 18.33 6.43
N GLY A 672 -52.05 17.96 6.31
CA GLY A 672 -51.05 18.31 7.30
C GLY A 672 -49.66 18.35 6.72
N THR A 673 -48.76 18.96 7.48
CA THR A 673 -47.32 19.01 7.20
C THR A 673 -46.57 18.76 8.49
N GLY A 674 -45.34 18.27 8.41
CA GLY A 674 -44.54 18.15 9.60
C GLY A 674 -43.07 17.93 9.36
N THR A 675 -42.33 17.87 10.46
CA THR A 675 -40.89 17.61 10.47
C THR A 675 -40.58 16.50 11.47
N PHE A 676 -39.52 15.75 11.20
CA PHE A 676 -38.84 14.99 12.23
C PHE A 676 -38.17 15.95 13.21
N ILE A 677 -38.11 15.58 14.49
CA ILE A 677 -37.47 16.42 15.50
C ILE A 677 -35.98 16.67 15.20
N ASP A 678 -35.33 15.70 14.56
CA ASP A 678 -33.95 15.77 14.10
C ASP A 678 -33.76 14.94 12.82
N LYS A 679 -32.70 15.25 12.07
CA LYS A 679 -32.43 14.65 10.75
C LYS A 679 -31.88 13.22 10.80
N ASN A 680 -31.48 12.71 11.96
CA ASN A 680 -30.65 11.51 12.05
C ASN A 680 -31.45 10.21 11.88
N VAL A 681 -30.81 9.21 11.32
CA VAL A 681 -31.33 7.84 11.15
C VAL A 681 -31.82 7.26 12.47
N GLY A 682 -32.97 6.59 12.44
CA GLY A 682 -33.57 5.96 13.61
C GLY A 682 -35.02 5.54 13.38
N ILE A 683 -35.51 4.65 14.25
CA ILE A 683 -36.90 4.18 14.31
C ILE A 683 -37.64 4.82 15.49
N GLY A 684 -38.96 4.97 15.39
CA GLY A 684 -39.78 5.56 16.47
C GLY A 684 -39.46 7.02 16.76
N LYS A 685 -38.92 7.76 15.78
CA LYS A 685 -38.59 9.18 15.89
C LYS A 685 -39.86 10.00 16.13
N ALA A 686 -39.71 11.03 16.95
CA ALA A 686 -40.76 12.03 17.13
C ALA A 686 -40.89 12.87 15.84
N VAL A 687 -42.14 13.04 15.40
CA VAL A 687 -42.53 13.94 14.34
C VAL A 687 -43.42 15.04 14.91
N ASP A 688 -43.26 16.24 14.38
CA ASP A 688 -44.00 17.44 14.75
C ASP A 688 -44.91 17.85 13.60
N LEU A 689 -46.23 17.75 13.79
CA LEU A 689 -47.22 17.84 12.71
C LEU A 689 -48.17 19.02 12.94
N ASN A 690 -48.42 19.79 11.89
CA ASN A 690 -49.48 20.79 11.79
C ASN A 690 -50.58 20.29 10.87
N MET A 691 -51.84 20.53 11.21
CA MET A 691 -53.01 19.96 10.55
C MET A 691 -54.07 21.02 10.27
N ALA A 692 -54.83 20.82 9.20
CA ALA A 692 -55.96 21.65 8.81
C ALA A 692 -57.11 20.79 8.27
N LEU A 693 -58.33 21.30 8.44
CA LEU A 693 -59.55 20.75 7.88
C LEU A 693 -59.88 21.43 6.55
N SER A 694 -60.37 20.64 5.60
CA SER A 694 -60.87 21.12 4.31
C SER A 694 -62.05 20.26 3.85
N GLY A 695 -62.71 20.66 2.76
CA GLY A 695 -63.94 20.03 2.29
C GLY A 695 -65.17 20.90 2.51
N VAL A 696 -66.29 20.51 1.88
CA VAL A 696 -67.52 21.32 1.87
C VAL A 696 -68.17 21.43 3.26
N ASP A 697 -67.92 20.46 4.14
CA ASP A 697 -68.45 20.45 5.51
C ASP A 697 -67.40 20.84 6.57
N ALA A 698 -66.20 21.30 6.16
CA ALA A 698 -65.09 21.59 7.08
C ALA A 698 -65.43 22.62 8.17
N ASN A 699 -66.19 23.66 7.81
CA ASN A 699 -66.60 24.71 8.74
C ASN A 699 -67.54 24.21 9.84
N ASN A 700 -68.13 23.01 9.68
CA ASN A 700 -68.98 22.40 10.70
C ASN A 700 -68.18 21.78 11.86
N TYR A 701 -66.86 21.72 11.71
CA TYR A 701 -65.95 21.07 12.64
C TYR A 701 -64.79 21.99 13.02
N VAL A 702 -64.22 21.74 14.20
CA VAL A 702 -62.98 22.36 14.66
C VAL A 702 -62.08 21.29 15.27
N LEU A 703 -60.77 21.36 15.04
CA LEU A 703 -59.83 20.45 15.69
C LEU A 703 -59.60 20.91 17.15
N SER A 704 -59.51 19.97 18.11
CA SER A 704 -59.13 20.29 19.49
C SER A 704 -57.73 20.89 19.60
N SER A 705 -56.88 20.58 18.63
CA SER A 705 -55.56 21.18 18.40
C SER A 705 -55.25 21.11 16.90
N THR A 706 -54.65 22.14 16.32
CA THR A 706 -54.10 22.08 14.95
C THR A 706 -52.69 21.50 14.90
N HIS A 707 -52.20 20.97 16.02
CA HIS A 707 -50.84 20.51 16.23
C HIS A 707 -50.79 19.15 16.94
N LEU A 708 -49.93 18.25 16.47
CA LEU A 708 -49.77 16.89 16.99
C LEU A 708 -48.31 16.44 16.94
N THR A 709 -47.81 15.92 18.06
CA THR A 709 -46.52 15.19 18.10
C THR A 709 -46.78 13.68 18.16
N ALA A 710 -46.10 12.90 17.32
CA ALA A 710 -46.22 11.44 17.30
C ALA A 710 -44.85 10.76 17.23
N LYS A 711 -44.68 9.57 17.85
CA LYS A 711 -43.43 8.78 17.79
C LYS A 711 -43.51 7.67 16.73
N THR A 712 -43.89 8.03 15.52
CA THR A 712 -44.14 7.10 14.41
C THR A 712 -43.13 7.24 13.27
N GLY A 713 -42.14 8.13 13.42
CA GLY A 713 -41.16 8.45 12.39
C GLY A 713 -40.07 7.38 12.24
N VAL A 714 -39.66 7.13 11.00
CA VAL A 714 -38.50 6.29 10.64
C VAL A 714 -37.63 7.04 9.63
N ILE A 715 -36.34 7.22 9.94
CA ILE A 715 -35.33 7.64 8.95
C ILE A 715 -34.38 6.48 8.75
N THR A 716 -34.28 5.95 7.53
CA THR A 716 -33.36 4.87 7.18
C THR A 716 -32.04 5.40 6.63
N GLN A 717 -30.96 4.65 6.83
CA GLN A 717 -29.61 5.04 6.37
C GLN A 717 -29.55 5.21 4.86
N LEU A 718 -28.84 6.26 4.40
CA LEU A 718 -28.53 6.46 2.98
C LEU A 718 -27.40 5.50 2.58
N SER A 719 -27.56 4.76 1.49
CA SER A 719 -26.58 3.75 1.07
C SER A 719 -25.21 4.35 0.72
N SER A 720 -25.19 5.52 0.08
CA SER A 720 -23.94 6.19 -0.28
C SER A 720 -24.14 7.68 -0.54
N VAL A 721 -23.12 8.49 -0.29
CA VAL A 721 -23.07 9.90 -0.70
C VAL A 721 -21.69 10.23 -1.29
N ALA A 722 -21.68 11.06 -2.34
CA ALA A 722 -20.45 11.54 -2.98
C ALA A 722 -20.16 12.99 -2.58
N TRP A 723 -18.88 13.30 -2.45
CA TRP A 723 -18.39 14.67 -2.32
C TRP A 723 -18.61 15.44 -3.62
N VAL A 724 -19.24 16.61 -3.52
CA VAL A 724 -19.44 17.58 -4.62
C VAL A 724 -18.90 18.97 -4.27
N GLY A 725 -18.19 19.08 -3.15
CA GLY A 725 -17.55 20.31 -2.70
C GLY A 725 -16.38 20.75 -3.60
N PRO A 726 -15.76 21.90 -3.28
CA PRO A 726 -14.66 22.45 -4.06
C PRO A 726 -13.46 21.48 -4.13
N VAL A 727 -12.66 21.63 -5.19
CA VAL A 727 -11.45 20.85 -5.41
C VAL A 727 -10.39 21.05 -4.31
N SER A 728 -10.39 22.20 -3.63
CA SER A 728 -9.52 22.48 -2.49
C SER A 728 -10.29 23.15 -1.35
N GLY A 729 -10.17 22.58 -0.14
CA GLY A 729 -10.50 23.25 1.11
C GLY A 729 -11.98 23.25 1.53
N GLY A 730 -12.81 22.37 0.98
CA GLY A 730 -14.21 22.26 1.44
C GLY A 730 -14.30 21.52 2.78
N HIS A 731 -15.11 22.04 3.71
CA HIS A 731 -15.37 21.42 5.02
C HIS A 731 -16.39 20.28 4.94
N TRP A 732 -16.14 19.18 5.66
CA TRP A 732 -17.03 18.01 5.75
C TRP A 732 -18.38 18.34 6.38
N SER A 733 -18.43 19.24 7.37
CA SER A 733 -19.68 19.68 7.99
C SER A 733 -20.61 20.51 7.08
N ASN A 734 -20.13 21.04 5.95
CA ASN A 734 -20.95 21.86 5.08
C ASN A 734 -21.81 20.98 4.15
N ALA A 735 -23.12 21.02 4.35
CA ALA A 735 -24.09 20.28 3.53
C ALA A 735 -23.90 20.50 2.02
N SER A 736 -23.54 21.72 1.59
CA SER A 736 -23.37 22.05 0.17
C SER A 736 -22.21 21.29 -0.50
N ASN A 737 -21.29 20.71 0.29
CA ASN A 737 -20.18 19.90 -0.22
C ASN A 737 -20.56 18.43 -0.44
N TRP A 738 -21.79 18.03 -0.09
CA TRP A 738 -22.29 16.68 -0.23
C TRP A 738 -23.46 16.62 -1.21
N LEU A 739 -23.50 15.54 -1.98
CA LEU A 739 -24.63 15.29 -2.87
C LEU A 739 -25.95 15.32 -2.07
N ASN A 740 -26.95 16.07 -2.57
CA ASN A 740 -28.24 16.34 -1.93
C ASN A 740 -28.17 17.00 -0.54
N GLY A 741 -27.03 17.54 -0.10
CA GLY A 741 -26.92 18.08 1.25
C GLY A 741 -26.75 17.02 2.35
N ALA A 742 -26.62 15.73 1.98
CA ALA A 742 -26.61 14.62 2.92
C ALA A 742 -25.24 14.48 3.61
N ILE A 743 -25.02 15.26 4.67
CA ILE A 743 -23.79 15.20 5.47
C ILE A 743 -23.62 13.78 6.04
N PRO A 744 -22.50 13.09 5.77
CA PRO A 744 -22.19 11.81 6.37
C PRO A 744 -21.62 11.99 7.78
N ASP A 745 -22.53 12.14 8.75
CA ASP A 745 -22.29 12.15 10.19
C ASP A 745 -23.00 10.98 10.89
N LEU A 746 -22.48 10.54 12.03
CA LEU A 746 -22.99 9.37 12.75
C LEU A 746 -23.22 8.17 11.80
N ASN A 747 -24.29 7.40 11.98
CA ASN A 747 -24.68 6.31 11.08
C ASN A 747 -25.67 6.75 9.99
N ASN A 748 -25.65 8.03 9.59
CA ASN A 748 -26.63 8.54 8.65
C ASN A 748 -26.40 8.07 7.20
N VAL A 749 -25.14 7.79 6.85
CA VAL A 749 -24.72 7.31 5.54
C VAL A 749 -23.87 6.04 5.70
N ALA A 750 -24.01 5.06 4.81
CA ALA A 750 -23.26 3.81 4.86
C ALA A 750 -21.91 3.91 4.13
N GLN A 751 -21.86 4.58 2.97
CA GLN A 751 -20.62 4.79 2.20
C GLN A 751 -20.41 6.25 1.79
N VAL A 752 -19.18 6.73 1.93
CA VAL A 752 -18.73 8.04 1.45
C VAL A 752 -17.79 7.86 0.27
N ILE A 753 -17.96 8.67 -0.77
CA ILE A 753 -17.09 8.67 -1.95
C ILE A 753 -16.41 10.04 -2.07
N ILE A 754 -15.08 10.08 -2.02
CA ILE A 754 -14.26 11.28 -2.27
C ILE A 754 -13.61 11.15 -3.65
N PRO A 755 -14.03 11.90 -4.68
CA PRO A 755 -13.51 11.79 -6.04
C PRO A 755 -12.04 12.22 -6.17
N ALA A 756 -11.37 11.72 -7.21
CA ALA A 756 -10.01 12.14 -7.55
C ALA A 756 -9.92 13.65 -7.83
N GLY A 757 -8.81 14.27 -7.41
CA GLY A 757 -8.57 15.70 -7.58
C GLY A 757 -9.31 16.62 -6.60
N THR A 758 -10.03 16.06 -5.62
CA THR A 758 -10.71 16.83 -4.56
C THR A 758 -9.99 16.73 -3.21
N ASN A 759 -10.15 17.73 -2.34
CA ASN A 759 -9.64 17.72 -0.97
C ASN A 759 -10.73 18.09 0.04
N ALA A 760 -11.17 17.11 0.83
CA ALA A 760 -12.15 17.27 1.89
C ALA A 760 -11.47 17.53 3.24
N ILE A 761 -11.77 18.65 3.89
CA ILE A 761 -11.32 18.94 5.25
C ILE A 761 -12.25 18.25 6.24
N TYR A 762 -11.75 17.25 6.95
CA TYR A 762 -12.46 16.55 8.01
C TYR A 762 -12.39 17.38 9.30
N ASP A 763 -13.45 18.14 9.57
CA ASP A 763 -13.60 19.02 10.73
C ASP A 763 -14.18 18.28 11.93
N SER A 764 -13.38 17.35 12.47
CA SER A 764 -13.76 16.39 13.51
C SER A 764 -14.46 16.97 14.74
N ALA A 765 -14.19 18.24 15.12
CA ALA A 765 -14.86 18.90 16.24
C ALA A 765 -16.37 19.14 16.00
N LEU A 766 -16.79 19.31 14.74
CA LEU A 766 -18.19 19.55 14.38
C LEU A 766 -18.93 18.24 14.07
N ILE A 767 -18.28 17.34 13.34
CA ILE A 767 -18.93 16.12 12.83
C ILE A 767 -18.71 14.88 13.68
N GLY A 768 -17.70 14.89 14.55
CA GLY A 768 -17.28 13.70 15.31
C GLY A 768 -16.83 12.55 14.41
N ILE A 769 -17.18 11.33 14.79
CA ILE A 769 -16.89 10.11 14.05
C ILE A 769 -18.11 9.76 13.19
N THR A 770 -17.89 9.58 11.88
CA THR A 770 -18.88 9.01 10.97
C THR A 770 -18.84 7.48 11.03
N GLY A 771 -19.98 6.82 10.88
CA GLY A 771 -20.08 5.35 10.78
C GLY A 771 -19.90 4.83 9.35
N SER A 772 -19.49 5.69 8.42
CA SER A 772 -19.41 5.38 6.99
C SER A 772 -18.15 4.58 6.63
N ALA A 773 -18.25 3.66 5.69
CA ALA A 773 -17.09 3.20 4.91
C ALA A 773 -16.68 4.30 3.91
N ILE A 774 -15.39 4.53 3.71
CA ILE A 774 -14.90 5.64 2.87
C ILE A 774 -14.15 5.09 1.66
N VAL A 775 -14.58 5.48 0.47
CA VAL A 775 -13.88 5.28 -0.80
C VAL A 775 -13.20 6.60 -1.17
N ASN A 776 -11.90 6.69 -0.90
CA ASN A 776 -11.11 7.89 -1.13
C ASN A 776 -10.25 7.74 -2.39
N SER A 777 -10.57 8.52 -3.43
CA SER A 777 -9.72 8.71 -4.61
C SER A 777 -9.05 10.09 -4.65
N GLY A 778 -9.43 11.00 -3.75
CA GLY A 778 -8.91 12.37 -3.64
C GLY A 778 -7.97 12.55 -2.45
N SER A 779 -8.27 13.50 -1.57
CA SER A 779 -7.55 13.72 -0.32
C SER A 779 -8.51 14.03 0.82
N ILE A 780 -8.18 13.53 2.01
CA ILE A 780 -8.86 13.89 3.27
C ILE A 780 -7.84 14.60 4.15
N THR A 781 -8.11 15.85 4.50
CA THR A 781 -7.24 16.67 5.35
C THR A 781 -7.80 16.77 6.76
N PHE A 782 -6.98 16.44 7.75
CA PHE A 782 -7.23 16.66 9.17
C PHE A 782 -6.40 17.87 9.64
N SER A 783 -7.06 18.88 10.20
CA SER A 783 -6.42 20.14 10.65
C SER A 783 -6.80 20.52 12.08
N GLY A 784 -7.29 19.56 12.87
CA GLY A 784 -7.76 19.76 14.23
C GLY A 784 -6.62 20.00 15.24
N VAL A 785 -6.96 20.67 16.34
CA VAL A 785 -6.04 20.90 17.48
C VAL A 785 -6.15 19.84 18.57
N ASN A 786 -7.28 19.14 18.64
CA ASN A 786 -7.52 18.07 19.60
C ASN A 786 -7.14 16.72 18.98
N ASP A 787 -6.74 15.78 19.82
CA ASP A 787 -6.54 14.39 19.41
C ASP A 787 -7.84 13.81 18.84
N PHE A 788 -7.71 13.04 17.76
CA PHE A 788 -8.85 12.47 17.06
C PHE A 788 -8.59 11.02 16.65
N ASN A 789 -9.47 10.12 17.09
CA ASN A 789 -9.46 8.73 16.67
C ASN A 789 -10.39 8.53 15.46
N PHE A 790 -9.78 8.30 14.31
CA PHE A 790 -10.46 8.00 13.06
C PHE A 790 -10.49 6.48 12.83
N ASN A 791 -11.64 5.88 13.12
CA ASN A 791 -11.86 4.43 13.06
C ASN A 791 -12.55 3.95 11.78
N ASN A 792 -12.76 4.85 10.81
CA ASN A 792 -13.39 4.53 9.54
C ASN A 792 -12.51 3.61 8.68
N ASN A 793 -13.15 2.66 8.00
CA ASN A 793 -12.48 1.87 6.96
C ASN A 793 -12.35 2.70 5.69
N VAL A 794 -11.12 2.99 5.28
CA VAL A 794 -10.80 3.77 4.07
C VAL A 794 -10.22 2.85 2.98
N SER A 795 -10.70 3.03 1.75
CA SER A 795 -10.28 2.33 0.54
C SER A 795 -9.98 3.33 -0.59
N GLY A 796 -9.45 2.87 -1.72
CA GLY A 796 -9.17 3.71 -2.89
C GLY A 796 -7.72 4.17 -3.02
N ILE A 797 -7.45 5.12 -3.91
CA ILE A 797 -6.09 5.56 -4.28
C ILE A 797 -5.69 6.92 -3.67
N GLY A 798 -6.61 7.55 -2.94
CA GLY A 798 -6.46 8.89 -2.41
C GLY A 798 -5.58 8.99 -1.16
N ASN A 799 -5.15 10.20 -0.85
CA ASN A 799 -4.24 10.48 0.27
C ASN A 799 -5.00 10.83 1.56
N ILE A 800 -4.33 10.63 2.69
CA ILE A 800 -4.72 11.19 3.99
C ILE A 800 -3.67 12.23 4.37
N ASN A 801 -4.08 13.45 4.69
CA ASN A 801 -3.18 14.55 5.07
C ASN A 801 -3.46 14.94 6.51
N GLN A 802 -2.47 14.82 7.39
CA GLN A 802 -2.50 15.38 8.72
C GLN A 802 -1.67 16.66 8.74
N VAL A 803 -2.32 17.78 9.06
CA VAL A 803 -1.69 19.12 9.14
C VAL A 803 -1.96 19.81 10.48
N GLY A 804 -2.87 19.24 11.29
CA GLY A 804 -3.18 19.74 12.63
C GLY A 804 -2.13 19.37 13.67
N VAL A 805 -2.16 20.06 14.81
CA VAL A 805 -1.28 19.76 15.96
C VAL A 805 -1.82 18.63 16.84
N GLY A 806 -3.12 18.36 16.79
CA GLY A 806 -3.71 17.22 17.50
C GLY A 806 -3.21 15.90 16.93
N THR A 807 -3.18 14.84 17.73
CA THR A 807 -2.76 13.51 17.28
C THR A 807 -3.86 12.85 16.45
N LEU A 808 -3.55 12.50 15.20
CA LEU A 808 -4.45 11.67 14.39
C LEU A 808 -4.17 10.20 14.69
N THR A 809 -5.16 9.49 15.22
CA THR A 809 -5.09 8.03 15.40
C THR A 809 -5.90 7.35 14.30
N LEU A 810 -5.26 6.54 13.46
CA LEU A 810 -5.92 5.72 12.46
C LEU A 810 -6.15 4.31 13.03
N SER A 811 -7.41 3.95 13.29
CA SER A 811 -7.77 2.64 13.87
C SER A 811 -8.67 1.79 12.97
N GLY A 812 -9.08 2.32 11.81
CA GLY A 812 -9.85 1.57 10.80
C GLY A 812 -9.07 0.43 10.15
N ASN A 813 -9.78 -0.52 9.54
CA ASN A 813 -9.18 -1.57 8.72
C ASN A 813 -9.06 -1.07 7.27
N ASN A 814 -7.93 -0.43 6.96
CA ASN A 814 -7.78 0.32 5.73
C ASN A 814 -7.19 -0.52 4.58
N THR A 815 -7.61 -0.20 3.36
CA THR A 815 -7.17 -0.85 2.11
C THR A 815 -6.76 0.16 1.04
N PHE A 816 -6.68 1.45 1.39
CA PHE A 816 -6.25 2.48 0.44
C PHE A 816 -4.76 2.36 0.11
N THR A 817 -4.37 2.86 -1.07
CA THR A 817 -3.00 2.78 -1.59
C THR A 817 -2.32 4.15 -1.70
N GLY A 818 -3.04 5.26 -1.48
CA GLY A 818 -2.45 6.60 -1.45
C GLY A 818 -1.64 6.85 -0.18
N SER A 819 -0.88 7.95 -0.15
CA SER A 819 0.04 8.24 0.96
C SER A 819 -0.67 8.80 2.19
N ILE A 820 -0.09 8.58 3.37
CA ILE A 820 -0.40 9.32 4.60
C ILE A 820 0.66 10.41 4.78
N ASN A 821 0.28 11.66 4.59
CA ASN A 821 1.17 12.81 4.68
C ASN A 821 1.02 13.47 6.05
N ILE A 822 2.01 13.34 6.92
CA ILE A 822 1.96 13.87 8.29
C ILE A 822 2.72 15.19 8.47
N ASN A 823 3.53 15.62 7.48
CA ASN A 823 4.38 16.80 7.62
C ASN A 823 5.14 16.81 8.97
N ALA A 824 4.91 17.80 9.82
CA ALA A 824 5.47 17.92 11.17
C ALA A 824 4.48 17.53 12.29
N SER A 825 3.37 16.88 11.94
CA SER A 825 2.28 16.52 12.86
C SER A 825 2.42 15.09 13.42
N ASN A 826 1.51 14.75 14.35
CA ASN A 826 1.53 13.47 15.07
C ASN A 826 0.54 12.46 14.48
N LEU A 827 1.00 11.23 14.25
CA LEU A 827 0.21 10.11 13.74
C LEU A 827 0.39 8.85 14.61
N VAL A 828 -0.72 8.22 14.98
CA VAL A 828 -0.75 6.90 15.62
C VAL A 828 -1.43 5.89 14.69
N LEU A 829 -0.76 4.79 14.39
CA LEU A 829 -1.33 3.64 13.70
C LEU A 829 -1.84 2.62 14.74
N ALA A 830 -3.15 2.43 14.82
CA ALA A 830 -3.82 1.72 15.92
C ALA A 830 -4.52 0.42 15.51
N SER A 831 -4.30 -0.06 14.28
CA SER A 831 -4.79 -1.36 13.79
C SER A 831 -3.77 -1.97 12.83
N THR A 832 -3.83 -3.29 12.61
CA THR A 832 -2.93 -4.01 11.69
C THR A 832 -2.87 -3.34 10.31
N ASN A 833 -4.02 -2.95 9.76
CA ASN A 833 -4.10 -2.34 8.43
C ASN A 833 -4.30 -0.82 8.50
N ALA A 834 -3.93 -0.15 9.59
CA ALA A 834 -4.19 1.28 9.77
C ALA A 834 -3.58 2.14 8.65
N ALA A 835 -2.41 1.78 8.14
CA ALA A 835 -1.74 2.50 7.06
C ALA A 835 -2.23 2.13 5.64
N GLY A 836 -3.08 1.10 5.50
CA GLY A 836 -3.40 0.52 4.20
C GLY A 836 -2.15 -0.05 3.51
N ALA A 837 -2.08 0.08 2.18
CA ALA A 837 -0.88 -0.19 1.38
C ALA A 837 -0.10 1.10 1.06
N GLY A 838 -0.52 2.23 1.63
CA GLY A 838 0.10 3.53 1.43
C GLY A 838 1.40 3.70 2.21
N LEU A 839 2.29 4.54 1.69
CA LEU A 839 3.49 4.98 2.43
C LEU A 839 3.16 6.17 3.35
N VAL A 840 3.97 6.35 4.39
CA VAL A 840 3.93 7.56 5.23
C VAL A 840 4.92 8.57 4.67
N THR A 841 4.50 9.82 4.43
CA THR A 841 5.43 10.94 4.18
C THR A 841 5.48 11.86 5.38
N SER A 842 6.68 12.25 5.77
CA SER A 842 6.95 13.07 6.95
C SER A 842 7.98 14.14 6.64
N ASN A 843 7.89 15.27 7.35
CA ASN A 843 8.83 16.37 7.35
C ASN A 843 9.09 16.82 8.79
N GLY A 844 9.46 15.87 9.65
CA GLY A 844 9.66 16.07 11.10
C GLY A 844 8.48 15.69 11.98
N GLY A 845 7.48 14.96 11.48
CA GLY A 845 6.33 14.51 12.26
C GLY A 845 6.65 13.35 13.19
N TYR A 846 5.80 13.12 14.19
CA TYR A 846 5.91 11.99 15.11
C TYR A 846 5.05 10.83 14.62
N LEU A 847 5.68 9.65 14.48
CA LEU A 847 5.02 8.40 14.14
C LEU A 847 5.03 7.46 15.34
N SER A 848 3.85 6.92 15.65
CA SER A 848 3.64 5.89 16.66
C SER A 848 2.82 4.73 16.11
N VAL A 849 3.03 3.55 16.68
CA VAL A 849 2.20 2.37 16.50
C VAL A 849 1.67 1.97 17.87
N GLN A 850 0.36 1.77 17.97
CA GLN A 850 -0.25 1.38 19.24
C GLN A 850 0.29 0.01 19.70
N THR A 851 0.52 -0.13 21.00
CA THR A 851 1.04 -1.37 21.60
C THR A 851 0.20 -2.59 21.20
N GLY A 852 0.88 -3.68 20.83
CA GLY A 852 0.25 -4.94 20.44
C GLY A 852 -0.15 -5.03 18.96
N ILE A 853 0.05 -3.97 18.17
CA ILE A 853 -0.21 -3.98 16.73
C ILE A 853 1.01 -4.46 15.95
N VAL A 854 0.78 -5.38 15.01
CA VAL A 854 1.74 -5.79 13.98
C VAL A 854 1.25 -5.29 12.64
N LEU A 855 2.00 -4.41 11.97
CA LEU A 855 1.65 -3.91 10.64
C LEU A 855 2.14 -4.88 9.54
N PRO A 856 1.50 -4.98 8.36
CA PRO A 856 1.99 -5.79 7.25
C PRO A 856 3.38 -5.37 6.77
N ASN A 857 3.61 -4.07 6.62
CA ASN A 857 4.87 -3.45 6.24
C ASN A 857 4.82 -1.97 6.63
N LEU A 858 5.96 -1.28 6.59
CA LEU A 858 6.03 0.16 6.81
C LEU A 858 7.06 0.77 5.88
N THR A 859 6.67 1.78 5.09
CA THR A 859 7.60 2.61 4.33
C THR A 859 7.37 4.07 4.69
N VAL A 860 8.44 4.76 5.08
CA VAL A 860 8.42 6.17 5.46
C VAL A 860 9.36 6.98 4.57
N ASN A 861 8.85 8.07 4.00
CA ASN A 861 9.62 9.03 3.21
C ASN A 861 9.79 10.35 3.97
N GLY A 862 11.00 10.92 3.91
CA GLY A 862 11.34 12.17 4.59
C GLY A 862 11.68 12.01 6.08
N LEU A 863 12.03 13.11 6.74
CA LEU A 863 12.45 13.13 8.15
C LEU A 863 11.29 12.67 9.06
N VAL A 864 11.51 11.72 9.96
CA VAL A 864 10.50 11.22 10.90
C VAL A 864 11.04 11.04 12.32
N ASN A 865 10.20 11.38 13.31
CA ASN A 865 10.46 11.10 14.73
C ASN A 865 9.70 9.84 15.15
N LEU A 866 10.38 8.80 15.61
CA LEU A 866 9.74 7.56 16.06
C LEU A 866 9.49 7.61 17.56
N ALA A 867 8.21 7.53 17.96
CA ALA A 867 7.79 7.74 19.35
C ALA A 867 7.39 6.47 20.11
N THR A 868 7.31 5.32 19.44
CA THR A 868 6.99 4.03 20.07
C THR A 868 7.76 2.90 19.41
N ASP A 869 7.71 1.72 20.02
CA ASP A 869 8.07 0.48 19.35
C ASP A 869 7.24 0.29 18.07
N ILE A 870 7.82 -0.35 17.06
CA ILE A 870 7.18 -0.65 15.78
C ILE A 870 7.41 -2.12 15.44
N VAL A 871 6.33 -2.86 15.29
CA VAL A 871 6.37 -4.27 14.88
C VAL A 871 5.69 -4.44 13.52
N THR A 872 6.37 -5.13 12.62
CA THR A 872 5.90 -5.42 11.26
C THR A 872 6.04 -6.90 10.92
N ALA A 873 5.14 -7.45 10.12
CA ALA A 873 5.27 -8.80 9.56
C ALA A 873 6.30 -8.83 8.41
N GLY A 874 6.22 -7.86 7.50
CA GLY A 874 7.12 -7.63 6.37
C GLY A 874 8.11 -6.49 6.63
N ALA A 875 8.64 -5.88 5.57
CA ALA A 875 9.75 -4.94 5.65
C ALA A 875 9.40 -3.59 6.32
N GLN A 876 10.39 -2.99 6.98
CA GLN A 876 10.42 -1.59 7.37
C GLN A 876 11.46 -0.85 6.53
N VAL A 877 11.05 0.23 5.87
CA VAL A 877 11.93 1.04 5.02
C VAL A 877 11.79 2.51 5.40
N TYR A 878 12.90 3.13 5.78
CA TYR A 878 12.99 4.55 6.10
C TYR A 878 13.89 5.24 5.07
N ASN A 879 13.27 6.01 4.18
CA ASN A 879 13.95 6.65 3.05
C ASN A 879 14.52 8.04 3.38
N GLY A 880 14.05 8.69 4.43
CA GLY A 880 14.62 9.93 4.96
C GLY A 880 15.21 9.74 6.35
N PRO A 881 15.73 10.81 6.97
CA PRO A 881 16.35 10.72 8.29
C PRO A 881 15.36 10.27 9.37
N VAL A 882 15.86 9.52 10.35
CA VAL A 882 15.08 9.00 11.48
C VAL A 882 15.68 9.51 12.78
N GLU A 883 14.85 10.15 13.61
CA GLU A 883 15.21 10.57 14.96
C GLU A 883 14.38 9.76 15.99
N LEU A 884 15.03 9.22 17.03
CA LEU A 884 14.35 8.48 18.10
C LEU A 884 13.79 9.45 19.15
N ALA A 885 12.47 9.42 19.34
CA ALA A 885 11.78 10.16 20.40
C ALA A 885 11.52 9.30 21.66
N ALA A 886 11.80 8.00 21.61
CA ALA A 886 11.60 7.03 22.68
C ALA A 886 12.89 6.25 23.02
N GLY A 887 12.76 5.21 23.84
CA GLY A 887 13.90 4.36 24.24
C GLY A 887 14.71 4.89 25.42
N ASN A 888 14.14 5.82 26.20
CA ASN A 888 14.81 6.48 27.32
C ASN A 888 14.99 5.54 28.53
N ALA A 889 15.88 5.88 29.45
CA ALA A 889 15.93 5.23 30.76
C ALA A 889 14.76 5.63 31.66
N ILE A 890 14.16 4.66 32.33
CA ILE A 890 13.13 4.85 33.35
C ILE A 890 13.73 4.44 34.69
N SER A 891 13.84 5.38 35.63
CA SER A 891 14.44 5.14 36.95
C SER A 891 15.86 4.55 36.90
N GLY A 892 16.66 4.95 35.90
CA GLY A 892 18.02 4.46 35.69
C GLY A 892 18.12 3.10 34.99
N VAL A 893 17.00 2.46 34.65
CA VAL A 893 16.98 1.24 33.82
C VAL A 893 16.75 1.63 32.37
N VAL A 894 17.67 1.26 31.49
CA VAL A 894 17.54 1.48 30.05
C VAL A 894 16.41 0.60 29.51
N THR A 895 15.39 1.23 28.91
CA THR A 895 14.31 0.55 28.17
C THR A 895 14.40 0.96 26.70
N PRO A 896 15.12 0.21 25.85
CA PRO A 896 15.32 0.57 24.45
C PRO A 896 14.01 0.62 23.66
N MET A 897 13.95 1.49 22.66
CA MET A 897 12.92 1.42 21.63
C MET A 897 13.17 0.16 20.79
N VAL A 898 12.12 -0.56 20.43
CA VAL A 898 12.20 -1.80 19.66
C VAL A 898 11.58 -1.63 18.28
N LEU A 899 12.39 -1.83 17.23
CA LEU A 899 11.92 -1.98 15.86
C LEU A 899 12.04 -3.44 15.44
N SER A 900 10.93 -4.08 15.08
CA SER A 900 10.92 -5.50 14.72
C SER A 900 10.24 -5.79 13.40
N SER A 901 10.90 -6.58 12.55
CA SER A 901 10.33 -7.22 11.37
C SER A 901 10.40 -8.74 11.49
N GLN A 902 9.25 -9.42 11.40
CA GLN A 902 9.20 -10.88 11.59
C GLN A 902 9.84 -11.64 10.42
N ASN A 903 9.55 -11.23 9.18
CA ASN A 903 9.97 -11.90 7.96
C ASN A 903 10.55 -10.95 6.90
N GLY A 904 10.76 -9.68 7.23
CA GLY A 904 11.28 -8.67 6.31
C GLY A 904 12.57 -8.01 6.81
N ASN A 905 13.07 -7.08 5.98
CA ASN A 905 14.25 -6.28 6.29
C ASN A 905 13.87 -5.04 7.10
N ILE A 906 14.86 -4.47 7.80
CA ILE A 906 14.78 -3.12 8.36
C ILE A 906 15.87 -2.29 7.68
N THR A 907 15.48 -1.31 6.88
CA THR A 907 16.41 -0.54 6.05
C THR A 907 16.32 0.96 6.39
N PHE A 908 17.46 1.55 6.74
CA PHE A 908 17.65 2.99 6.88
C PHE A 908 18.47 3.49 5.70
N ASN A 909 17.83 4.23 4.79
CA ASN A 909 18.47 4.80 3.61
C ASN A 909 19.07 6.19 3.84
N SER A 910 18.86 6.78 5.02
CA SER A 910 19.43 8.07 5.43
C SER A 910 19.79 8.03 6.93
N THR A 911 20.16 9.17 7.51
CA THR A 911 20.70 9.27 8.87
C THR A 911 19.75 8.69 9.92
N LEU A 912 20.28 7.94 10.89
CA LEU A 912 19.55 7.44 12.06
C LEU A 912 20.18 7.98 13.34
N ASP A 913 19.46 8.80 14.11
CA ASP A 913 19.97 9.42 15.33
C ASP A 913 18.94 9.39 16.49
N ALA A 914 19.34 9.81 17.69
CA ALA A 914 18.51 9.83 18.90
C ALA A 914 18.14 11.25 19.39
N GLY A 915 18.34 12.26 18.55
CA GLY A 915 18.02 13.65 18.85
C GLY A 915 18.87 14.27 19.95
N ILE A 916 18.66 15.56 20.19
CA ILE A 916 19.40 16.31 21.22
C ILE A 916 19.06 15.76 22.62
N GLY A 917 20.08 15.67 23.50
CA GLY A 917 19.93 15.19 24.87
C GLY A 917 19.91 13.66 25.00
N ALA A 918 20.19 12.92 23.93
CA ALA A 918 20.18 11.46 23.91
C ALA A 918 21.04 10.81 25.01
N LYS A 919 22.23 11.36 25.30
CA LYS A 919 23.12 10.84 26.36
C LYS A 919 22.47 10.89 27.74
N ALA A 920 21.86 12.02 28.10
CA ALA A 920 21.24 12.21 29.40
C ALA A 920 19.97 11.35 29.56
N ALA A 921 19.21 11.19 28.47
CA ALA A 921 18.00 10.37 28.46
C ALA A 921 18.28 8.87 28.28
N MET A 922 19.52 8.48 27.98
CA MET A 922 19.92 7.11 27.64
C MET A 922 19.10 6.48 26.51
N ARG A 923 18.77 7.28 25.48
CA ARG A 923 17.94 6.83 24.35
C ARG A 923 18.60 5.71 23.56
N SER A 924 17.99 4.53 23.65
CA SER A 924 18.56 3.28 23.15
C SER A 924 17.64 2.61 22.13
N LEU A 925 18.21 1.81 21.25
CA LEU A 925 17.51 1.15 20.14
C LEU A 925 17.88 -0.33 20.07
N THR A 926 16.85 -1.18 19.93
CA THR A 926 16.98 -2.58 19.57
C THR A 926 16.29 -2.85 18.23
N LEU A 927 17.02 -3.45 17.29
CA LEU A 927 16.53 -3.85 15.98
C LEU A 927 16.39 -5.37 15.92
N ASN A 928 15.21 -5.87 15.54
CA ASN A 928 14.88 -7.31 15.52
C ASN A 928 14.36 -7.73 14.14
N ALA A 929 15.21 -8.32 13.31
CA ALA A 929 14.87 -8.89 11.99
C ALA A 929 15.43 -10.32 11.85
N PRO A 930 15.00 -11.31 12.66
CA PRO A 930 15.67 -12.61 12.80
C PRO A 930 15.82 -13.39 11.48
N ASN A 931 14.91 -13.18 10.53
CA ASN A 931 14.95 -13.82 9.21
C ASN A 931 15.40 -12.86 8.08
N GLY A 932 15.56 -11.58 8.39
CA GLY A 932 15.82 -10.51 7.42
C GLY A 932 17.18 -9.85 7.60
N ILE A 933 17.38 -8.79 6.84
CA ILE A 933 18.59 -7.97 6.84
C ILE A 933 18.30 -6.64 7.51
N VAL A 934 19.20 -6.21 8.41
CA VAL A 934 19.25 -4.81 8.86
C VAL A 934 20.26 -4.07 8.00
N THR A 935 19.93 -2.91 7.46
CA THR A 935 20.82 -2.13 6.59
C THR A 935 20.92 -0.68 7.06
N PHE A 936 22.15 -0.23 7.28
CA PHE A 936 22.49 1.17 7.52
C PHE A 936 23.21 1.71 6.29
N ASN A 937 22.48 2.41 5.40
CA ASN A 937 23.03 2.97 4.17
C ASN A 937 23.61 4.38 4.34
N ASP A 938 23.40 4.99 5.49
CA ASP A 938 23.89 6.31 5.83
C ASP A 938 24.15 6.39 7.34
N LEU A 939 24.71 7.51 7.80
CA LEU A 939 25.25 7.73 9.13
C LEU A 939 24.30 7.30 10.27
N VAL A 940 24.81 6.55 11.25
CA VAL A 940 24.11 6.31 12.53
C VAL A 940 24.78 7.14 13.62
N GLY A 941 23.99 7.97 14.31
CA GLY A 941 24.48 9.01 15.21
C GLY A 941 25.11 10.18 14.44
N GLU A 942 26.22 10.71 14.94
CA GLU A 942 26.97 11.79 14.32
C GLU A 942 28.41 11.39 14.03
N ASP A 943 28.94 11.84 12.89
CA ASP A 943 30.35 11.72 12.53
C ASP A 943 31.08 13.02 12.88
N LYS A 944 31.43 13.15 14.17
CA LYS A 944 32.24 14.26 14.69
C LYS A 944 33.71 13.87 14.86
N TYR A 945 34.08 12.67 14.42
CA TYR A 945 35.44 12.13 14.50
C TYR A 945 36.46 12.99 13.74
N TYR A 946 36.02 13.79 12.76
CA TYR A 946 36.89 14.63 11.93
C TYR A 946 36.68 16.15 12.08
N SER A 947 35.71 16.62 12.89
CA SER A 947 35.26 18.03 12.81
C SER A 947 35.04 18.79 14.12
N GLU A 948 34.95 18.15 15.30
CA GLU A 948 34.69 18.86 16.55
C GLU A 948 35.64 18.48 17.69
N TYR A 949 36.13 19.51 18.38
CA TYR A 949 36.87 19.38 19.65
C TYR A 949 35.91 19.04 20.78
N LEU A 950 36.32 18.15 21.69
CA LEU A 950 35.52 17.66 22.80
C LEU A 950 35.17 18.77 23.81
N THR A 951 34.12 19.55 23.52
CA THR A 951 33.66 20.68 24.36
C THR A 951 32.38 20.35 25.13
N SER A 952 31.47 19.55 24.55
CA SER A 952 30.27 19.02 25.25
C SER A 952 29.64 17.84 24.51
N LEU A 953 29.47 16.71 25.20
CA LEU A 953 28.72 15.54 24.68
C LEU A 953 27.19 15.68 24.82
N ALA A 954 26.70 16.74 25.48
CA ALA A 954 25.28 16.88 25.81
C ALA A 954 24.39 17.23 24.59
N THR A 955 24.98 17.85 23.57
CA THR A 955 24.29 18.24 22.32
C THR A 955 24.31 17.16 21.26
N PHE A 956 25.10 16.11 21.46
CA PHE A 956 25.31 15.05 20.48
C PHE A 956 24.06 14.17 20.38
N LYS A 957 23.77 13.70 19.16
CA LYS A 957 22.58 12.92 18.83
C LYS A 957 22.81 11.41 18.73
N ASN A 958 23.96 10.94 19.21
CA ASN A 958 24.30 9.52 19.15
C ASN A 958 23.30 8.66 19.93
N ILE A 959 23.04 7.46 19.43
CA ILE A 959 22.26 6.46 20.17
C ILE A 959 23.05 6.05 21.41
N TYR A 960 22.39 5.92 22.56
CA TYR A 960 23.03 5.49 23.81
C TYR A 960 23.46 4.02 23.73
N GLN A 961 22.51 3.09 23.58
CA GLN A 961 22.80 1.68 23.30
C GLN A 961 22.13 1.24 22.00
N LEU A 962 22.88 0.58 21.12
CA LEU A 962 22.41 -0.01 19.88
C LEU A 962 22.57 -1.54 19.93
N ILE A 963 21.46 -2.27 19.81
CA ILE A 963 21.44 -3.73 19.74
C ILE A 963 20.82 -4.16 18.41
N VAL A 964 21.51 -5.03 17.67
CA VAL A 964 21.03 -5.52 16.38
C VAL A 964 20.93 -7.04 16.40
N ASN A 965 19.71 -7.56 16.20
CA ASN A 965 19.36 -8.97 16.12
C ASN A 965 18.75 -9.24 14.74
N ALA A 966 19.50 -9.84 13.82
CA ALA A 966 19.08 -10.10 12.45
C ALA A 966 19.84 -11.30 11.86
N LYS A 967 19.38 -11.81 10.71
CA LYS A 967 20.15 -12.82 9.97
C LYS A 967 21.47 -12.24 9.47
N THR A 968 21.42 -11.02 8.94
CA THR A 968 22.57 -10.28 8.43
C THR A 968 22.42 -8.79 8.72
N THR A 969 23.53 -8.09 8.97
CA THR A 969 23.58 -6.63 9.09
C THR A 969 24.52 -6.06 8.05
N ASN A 970 24.02 -5.20 7.17
CA ASN A 970 24.83 -4.44 6.23
C ASN A 970 25.23 -3.11 6.86
N ILE A 971 26.54 -2.92 7.06
CA ILE A 971 27.12 -1.68 7.56
C ILE A 971 27.76 -0.97 6.37
N ASN A 972 26.97 -0.10 5.74
CA ASN A 972 27.40 0.67 4.59
C ASN A 972 27.78 2.11 4.97
N ALA A 973 27.73 2.49 6.25
CA ALA A 973 28.04 3.82 6.76
C ALA A 973 28.69 3.79 8.16
N ASN A 974 29.16 4.94 8.62
CA ASN A 974 29.75 5.10 9.96
C ASN A 974 28.67 5.02 11.05
N ILE A 975 29.03 4.46 12.20
CA ILE A 975 28.13 4.25 13.35
C ILE A 975 28.79 4.77 14.62
N THR A 976 28.19 5.80 15.21
CA THR A 976 28.61 6.36 16.50
C THR A 976 27.54 6.18 17.57
N THR A 977 27.91 5.63 18.71
CA THR A 977 27.07 5.50 19.91
C THR A 977 27.74 6.14 21.12
N PHE A 978 26.97 6.44 22.17
CA PHE A 978 27.57 6.74 23.47
C PHE A 978 28.06 5.44 24.10
N GLU A 979 27.18 4.51 24.44
CA GLU A 979 27.56 3.41 25.30
C GLU A 979 27.88 2.15 24.54
N THR A 980 26.87 1.36 24.24
CA THR A 980 27.08 -0.02 23.84
C THR A 980 26.63 -0.25 22.42
N GLN A 981 27.45 -0.95 21.63
CA GLN A 981 27.05 -1.55 20.36
C GLN A 981 27.11 -3.08 20.47
N ILE A 982 25.99 -3.76 20.18
CA ILE A 982 25.93 -5.23 20.15
C ILE A 982 25.35 -5.67 18.82
N TYR A 983 26.12 -6.47 18.08
CA TYR A 983 25.70 -7.09 16.84
C TYR A 983 25.61 -8.61 17.02
N ASN A 984 24.39 -9.13 17.10
CA ASN A 984 24.09 -10.56 17.25
C ASN A 984 23.99 -11.30 15.91
N THR A 985 24.66 -10.80 14.87
CA THR A 985 24.38 -11.10 13.46
C THR A 985 25.66 -11.31 12.67
N ALA A 986 25.55 -11.95 11.50
CA ALA A 986 26.60 -11.84 10.48
C ALA A 986 26.62 -10.43 9.91
N ILE A 987 27.79 -9.81 9.80
CA ILE A 987 27.98 -8.45 9.30
C ILE A 987 28.58 -8.50 7.90
N VAL A 988 28.05 -7.66 7.03
CA VAL A 988 28.64 -7.36 5.72
C VAL A 988 29.03 -5.88 5.71
N VAL A 989 30.32 -5.61 5.53
CA VAL A 989 30.87 -4.25 5.42
C VAL A 989 30.85 -3.84 3.95
N GLY A 990 30.23 -2.71 3.64
CA GLY A 990 30.11 -2.21 2.28
C GLY A 990 30.12 -0.70 2.20
N ASP A 991 29.64 -0.14 1.10
CA ASP A 991 29.54 1.29 0.85
C ASP A 991 28.20 1.74 0.27
N ASN A 992 27.96 3.05 0.33
CA ASN A 992 26.78 3.66 -0.28
C ASN A 992 27.10 4.38 -1.61
N GLY A 993 28.27 4.11 -2.19
CA GLY A 993 28.79 4.73 -3.40
C GLY A 993 29.42 6.12 -3.21
N SER A 994 29.26 6.75 -2.05
CA SER A 994 29.69 8.15 -1.84
C SER A 994 30.56 8.37 -0.61
N ASN A 995 30.52 7.47 0.37
CA ASN A 995 31.23 7.61 1.65
C ASN A 995 32.59 6.89 1.71
N GLY A 996 33.19 6.62 0.55
CA GLY A 996 34.51 5.97 0.43
C GLY A 996 34.53 4.54 0.96
N LEU A 997 35.72 3.99 1.19
CA LEU A 997 35.93 2.57 1.51
C LEU A 997 36.20 2.28 2.99
N ILE A 998 36.07 3.27 3.88
CA ILE A 998 36.36 3.14 5.30
C ILE A 998 35.07 3.22 6.12
N ARG A 999 34.84 2.27 7.01
CA ARG A 999 33.73 2.31 7.99
C ARG A 999 34.27 2.46 9.40
N LEU A 1000 33.79 3.47 10.10
CA LEU A 1000 34.06 3.72 11.50
C LEU A 1000 32.89 3.26 12.35
N LEU A 1001 33.17 2.40 13.33
CA LEU A 1001 32.28 2.06 14.44
C LEU A 1001 32.90 2.63 15.71
N LEU A 1002 32.29 3.66 16.29
CA LEU A 1002 32.79 4.35 17.48
C LEU A 1002 31.78 4.27 18.62
N SER A 1003 32.23 3.84 19.79
CA SER A 1003 31.48 3.97 21.04
C SER A 1003 32.18 4.89 22.03
N VAL A 1004 31.49 5.93 22.47
CA VAL A 1004 31.96 6.99 23.36
C VAL A 1004 31.47 6.72 24.79
N ASP A 1005 32.09 5.73 25.44
CA ASP A 1005 31.85 5.22 26.81
C ASP A 1005 30.61 4.31 26.97
N PRO A 1006 30.61 2.94 26.87
CA PRO A 1006 31.60 1.89 26.56
C PRO A 1006 31.07 0.64 25.76
N THR A 1007 31.97 -0.02 25.03
CA THR A 1007 31.84 -1.37 24.43
C THR A 1007 31.25 -1.54 23.03
N ILE A 1008 31.92 -2.38 22.24
CA ILE A 1008 31.45 -2.88 20.93
C ILE A 1008 31.61 -4.40 20.91
N THR A 1009 30.53 -5.13 20.62
CA THR A 1009 30.52 -6.59 20.60
C THR A 1009 29.98 -7.14 19.28
N PHE A 1010 30.75 -8.02 18.65
CA PHE A 1010 30.38 -8.76 17.45
C PHE A 1010 30.24 -10.25 17.76
N ASN A 1011 29.01 -10.75 17.71
CA ASN A 1011 28.71 -12.16 18.01
C ASN A 1011 28.67 -13.07 16.76
N GLY A 1012 28.53 -12.51 15.56
CA GLY A 1012 28.58 -13.25 14.29
C GLY A 1012 29.84 -12.98 13.47
N THR A 1013 29.87 -13.48 12.22
CA THR A 1013 30.98 -13.26 11.30
C THR A 1013 30.99 -11.82 10.78
N ILE A 1014 32.14 -11.36 10.29
CA ILE A 1014 32.28 -10.06 9.61
C ILE A 1014 32.95 -10.33 8.27
N ASP A 1015 32.30 -9.98 7.16
CA ASP A 1015 32.85 -10.17 5.82
C ASP A 1015 32.69 -8.88 5.00
N ASP A 1016 33.52 -8.74 3.97
CA ASP A 1016 33.42 -7.64 3.00
C ASP A 1016 32.33 -7.94 1.96
N VAL A 1017 31.57 -6.92 1.54
CA VAL A 1017 30.64 -7.03 0.40
C VAL A 1017 31.40 -7.35 -0.88
N LEU A 1018 32.59 -6.77 -1.05
CA LEU A 1018 33.50 -7.01 -2.15
C LEU A 1018 34.87 -7.32 -1.57
N LYS A 1019 35.29 -8.58 -1.65
CA LYS A 1019 36.55 -9.07 -1.08
C LYS A 1019 37.71 -8.09 -1.27
N ASN A 1020 38.40 -7.81 -0.17
CA ASN A 1020 39.60 -6.98 -0.07
C ASN A 1020 39.39 -5.49 -0.41
N THR A 1021 38.22 -4.91 -0.18
CA THR A 1021 37.90 -3.55 -0.62
C THR A 1021 37.77 -2.57 0.55
N HIS A 1022 37.05 -2.96 1.60
CA HIS A 1022 36.68 -2.07 2.69
C HIS A 1022 37.60 -2.22 3.90
N THR A 1023 37.90 -1.08 4.54
CA THR A 1023 38.59 -1.03 5.83
C THR A 1023 37.58 -0.83 6.95
N LEU A 1024 37.68 -1.63 8.00
CA LEU A 1024 36.86 -1.47 9.21
C LEU A 1024 37.70 -0.87 10.34
N ILE A 1025 37.27 0.27 10.87
CA ILE A 1025 37.84 0.92 12.05
C ILE A 1025 36.84 0.74 13.21
N VAL A 1026 37.28 0.14 14.31
CA VAL A 1026 36.45 -0.12 15.49
C VAL A 1026 37.08 0.53 16.71
N LYS A 1027 36.38 1.47 17.35
CA LYS A 1027 36.90 2.25 18.48
C LYS A 1027 35.94 2.23 19.66
N ALA A 1028 36.45 1.92 20.84
CA ALA A 1028 35.74 2.09 22.10
C ALA A 1028 36.54 3.02 23.00
N VAL A 1029 36.03 4.23 23.22
CA VAL A 1029 36.78 5.31 23.86
C VAL A 1029 36.12 5.69 25.17
N LEU A 1030 36.91 5.74 26.24
CA LEU A 1030 36.47 6.20 27.55
C LEU A 1030 36.60 7.72 27.64
N VAL A 1031 35.50 8.41 27.95
CA VAL A 1031 35.51 9.87 28.19
C VAL A 1031 35.27 10.14 29.68
N GLY A 1032 36.32 10.56 30.39
CA GLY A 1032 36.25 10.88 31.83
C GLY A 1032 36.52 9.68 32.74
N THR A 1033 35.74 9.52 33.82
CA THR A 1033 35.85 8.39 34.76
C THR A 1033 34.68 7.43 34.54
N GLY A 1034 34.95 6.22 34.06
CA GLY A 1034 33.92 5.26 33.65
C GLY A 1034 34.45 3.84 33.58
N THR A 1035 33.68 2.94 33.00
CA THR A 1035 34.09 1.54 32.83
C THR A 1035 35.15 1.41 31.74
N SER A 1036 36.10 0.48 31.90
CA SER A 1036 37.13 0.27 30.90
C SER A 1036 36.52 -0.18 29.56
N PRO A 1037 36.93 0.41 28.43
CA PRO A 1037 36.34 0.11 27.13
C PRO A 1037 36.66 -1.32 26.68
N VAL A 1038 35.72 -1.99 26.03
CA VAL A 1038 35.91 -3.38 25.55
C VAL A 1038 35.46 -3.51 24.10
N ILE A 1039 36.29 -4.12 23.26
CA ILE A 1039 35.87 -4.56 21.92
C ILE A 1039 35.97 -6.08 21.88
N SER A 1040 34.93 -6.78 21.43
CA SER A 1040 34.92 -8.25 21.37
C SER A 1040 34.51 -8.79 20.00
N PHE A 1041 35.32 -9.70 19.46
CA PHE A 1041 35.06 -10.46 18.24
C PHE A 1041 34.88 -11.94 18.58
N TYR A 1042 33.63 -12.39 18.62
CA TYR A 1042 33.29 -13.81 18.88
C TYR A 1042 33.22 -14.65 17.60
N GLY A 1043 32.90 -14.04 16.45
CA GLY A 1043 32.85 -14.71 15.15
C GLY A 1043 34.05 -14.38 14.25
N ASN A 1044 34.24 -15.17 13.18
CA ASN A 1044 35.35 -14.97 12.25
C ASN A 1044 35.22 -13.64 11.50
N VAL A 1045 36.34 -12.96 11.30
CA VAL A 1045 36.45 -11.80 10.41
C VAL A 1045 37.16 -12.22 9.12
N GLY A 1046 36.53 -11.96 7.97
CA GLY A 1046 37.08 -12.23 6.65
C GLY A 1046 37.13 -13.71 6.26
N SER A 1047 36.26 -14.54 6.82
CA SER A 1047 36.26 -15.99 6.54
C SER A 1047 35.80 -16.36 5.13
N ILE A 1048 34.93 -15.55 4.53
CA ILE A 1048 34.41 -15.72 3.16
C ILE A 1048 35.06 -14.67 2.27
N ASN A 1049 34.88 -13.40 2.63
CA ASN A 1049 35.43 -12.25 1.93
C ASN A 1049 36.27 -11.43 2.92
N PRO A 1050 37.61 -11.60 2.92
CA PRO A 1050 38.50 -10.78 3.73
C PRO A 1050 38.28 -9.29 3.51
N LEU A 1051 38.37 -8.51 4.59
CA LEU A 1051 38.40 -7.04 4.53
C LEU A 1051 39.73 -6.57 3.90
N PHE A 1052 39.78 -5.33 3.40
CA PHE A 1052 41.06 -4.72 3.01
C PHE A 1052 41.97 -4.56 4.23
N ALA A 1053 41.50 -3.93 5.31
CA ALA A 1053 42.25 -3.75 6.55
C ALA A 1053 41.31 -3.66 7.76
N ILE A 1054 41.85 -3.85 8.96
CA ILE A 1054 41.13 -3.62 10.21
C ILE A 1054 42.01 -2.85 11.21
N ASP A 1055 41.43 -1.84 11.86
CA ASP A 1055 42.06 -1.06 12.94
C ASP A 1055 41.13 -1.06 14.15
N VAL A 1056 41.60 -1.57 15.28
CA VAL A 1056 40.81 -1.76 16.49
C VAL A 1056 41.48 -1.04 17.65
N GLU A 1057 40.77 -0.10 18.28
CA GLU A 1057 41.32 0.72 19.35
C GLU A 1057 40.43 0.76 20.59
N THR A 1058 41.05 0.59 21.76
CA THR A 1058 40.44 0.93 23.05
C THR A 1058 41.36 1.83 23.84
N GLY A 1059 40.80 2.84 24.51
CA GLY A 1059 41.61 3.73 25.33
C GLY A 1059 40.82 4.92 25.87
N PRO A 1060 41.45 5.73 26.73
CA PRO A 1060 40.89 7.02 27.09
C PRO A 1060 40.89 7.97 25.89
N GLN A 1061 39.89 8.83 25.81
CA GLN A 1061 39.88 9.97 24.90
C GLN A 1061 41.15 10.81 25.13
N PHE A 1062 41.83 11.17 24.05
CA PHE A 1062 42.95 12.08 24.11
C PHE A 1062 42.45 13.51 24.34
N LEU A 1063 42.93 14.16 25.41
CA LEU A 1063 42.39 15.42 25.94
C LEU A 1063 43.34 16.61 25.72
N LEU A 1064 43.62 16.97 24.47
CA LEU A 1064 44.19 18.28 24.14
C LEU A 1064 43.14 19.19 23.50
N PRO A 1065 43.26 20.53 23.62
CA PRO A 1065 42.29 21.49 23.06
C PRO A 1065 42.06 21.41 21.54
N SER A 1066 42.89 20.64 20.83
CA SER A 1066 42.89 20.44 19.38
C SER A 1066 42.58 19.00 18.94
N GLU A 1067 42.07 18.15 19.83
CA GLU A 1067 41.86 16.72 19.53
C GLU A 1067 40.40 16.38 19.27
N LEU A 1068 40.19 15.50 18.28
CA LEU A 1068 38.88 15.11 17.80
C LEU A 1068 38.27 14.01 18.67
N LEU A 1069 36.94 13.91 18.67
CA LEU A 1069 36.22 12.85 19.38
C LEU A 1069 36.64 11.47 18.85
N GLY A 1070 36.98 10.55 19.74
CA GLY A 1070 37.36 9.18 19.42
C GLY A 1070 38.86 8.96 19.23
N MET A 1071 39.70 10.00 19.40
CA MET A 1071 41.16 9.87 19.31
C MET A 1071 41.76 9.30 20.60
N ILE A 1072 42.73 8.38 20.45
CA ILE A 1072 43.51 7.78 21.54
C ILE A 1072 44.98 8.16 21.33
N ASP A 1073 45.68 8.50 22.42
CA ASP A 1073 47.09 8.88 22.37
C ASP A 1073 48.00 7.67 22.13
N ARG A 1074 48.36 7.43 20.87
CA ARG A 1074 49.28 6.34 20.49
C ARG A 1074 50.74 6.58 20.91
N THR A 1075 51.10 7.78 21.36
CA THR A 1075 52.49 8.10 21.75
C THR A 1075 52.81 7.75 23.20
N HIS A 1076 51.78 7.49 24.01
CA HIS A 1076 51.89 7.14 25.43
C HIS A 1076 51.17 5.81 25.74
N PRO A 1077 51.77 4.65 25.41
CA PRO A 1077 51.16 3.34 25.63
C PRO A 1077 50.74 3.08 27.08
N GLU A 1078 51.42 3.68 28.06
CA GLU A 1078 51.06 3.60 29.49
C GLU A 1078 49.69 4.18 29.84
N LEU A 1079 49.10 4.96 28.93
CA LEU A 1079 47.75 5.51 29.07
C LEU A 1079 46.69 4.62 28.40
N PHE A 1080 47.08 3.59 27.65
CA PHE A 1080 46.10 2.67 27.06
C PHE A 1080 45.24 2.01 28.14
N GLN A 1081 43.93 1.95 27.89
CA GLN A 1081 42.95 1.32 28.76
C GLN A 1081 42.02 0.41 27.97
N GLY A 1082 41.37 -0.52 28.66
CA GLY A 1082 40.40 -1.42 28.05
C GLY A 1082 40.95 -2.77 27.63
N THR A 1083 40.17 -3.51 26.86
CA THR A 1083 40.55 -4.83 26.36
C THR A 1083 39.95 -5.08 24.99
N ILE A 1084 40.78 -5.60 24.07
CA ILE A 1084 40.30 -6.18 22.82
C ILE A 1084 40.25 -7.70 23.00
N SER A 1085 39.08 -8.32 22.87
CA SER A 1085 38.90 -9.76 22.93
C SER A 1085 38.74 -10.34 21.53
N ILE A 1086 39.63 -11.24 21.13
CA ILE A 1086 39.61 -11.95 19.84
C ILE A 1086 39.41 -13.43 20.12
N LEU A 1087 38.25 -13.99 19.78
CA LEU A 1087 37.91 -15.38 20.06
C LEU A 1087 37.83 -16.26 18.81
N ALA A 1088 38.02 -15.67 17.63
CA ALA A 1088 37.91 -16.33 16.33
C ALA A 1088 38.97 -15.82 15.34
N ASN A 1089 39.03 -16.41 14.15
CA ASN A 1089 40.04 -16.06 13.15
C ASN A 1089 39.78 -14.69 12.53
N ILE A 1090 40.85 -13.94 12.22
CA ILE A 1090 40.78 -12.65 11.52
C ILE A 1090 41.64 -12.69 10.27
N SER A 1091 41.02 -12.48 9.11
CA SER A 1091 41.67 -12.42 7.80
C SER A 1091 41.41 -11.09 7.11
N THR A 1092 42.47 -10.43 6.68
CA THR A 1092 42.46 -9.20 5.89
C THR A 1092 43.41 -9.35 4.70
N LEU A 1093 43.35 -8.47 3.70
CA LEU A 1093 44.38 -8.37 2.66
C LEU A 1093 45.61 -7.60 3.18
N GLY A 1094 45.36 -6.39 3.66
CA GLY A 1094 46.32 -5.44 4.23
C GLY A 1094 46.32 -5.46 5.75
N ASN A 1095 46.70 -4.34 6.37
CA ASN A 1095 47.09 -4.29 7.78
C ASN A 1095 45.97 -4.71 8.75
N GLN A 1096 46.39 -5.33 9.86
CA GLN A 1096 45.60 -5.45 11.08
C GLN A 1096 46.32 -4.67 12.17
N GLU A 1097 45.63 -3.72 12.81
CA GLU A 1097 46.18 -2.93 13.91
C GLU A 1097 45.29 -3.05 15.16
N TYR A 1098 45.91 -3.27 16.32
CA TYR A 1098 45.24 -3.44 17.61
C TYR A 1098 45.91 -2.55 18.66
N THR A 1099 45.22 -1.49 19.09
CA THR A 1099 45.71 -0.53 20.08
C THR A 1099 44.87 -0.62 21.37
N THR A 1100 45.45 -1.08 22.47
CA THR A 1100 44.70 -1.32 23.72
C THR A 1100 45.65 -1.54 24.91
N ASN A 1101 45.12 -1.57 26.14
CA ASN A 1101 45.92 -1.98 27.30
C ASN A 1101 46.38 -3.44 27.17
N THR A 1102 45.46 -4.36 26.84
CA THR A 1102 45.76 -5.79 26.59
C THR A 1102 44.80 -6.38 25.58
N VAL A 1103 45.27 -7.38 24.82
CA VAL A 1103 44.43 -8.23 23.96
C VAL A 1103 44.19 -9.55 24.67
N ASN A 1104 42.93 -9.98 24.75
CA ASN A 1104 42.55 -11.29 25.26
C ASN A 1104 42.24 -12.24 24.10
N PHE A 1105 43.01 -13.32 23.95
CA PHE A 1105 42.80 -14.34 22.94
C PHE A 1105 42.02 -15.55 23.48
N GLY A 1106 40.87 -15.84 22.88
CA GLY A 1106 40.00 -16.94 23.26
C GLY A 1106 39.27 -16.73 24.60
N ASN A 1107 38.59 -17.79 25.05
CA ASN A 1107 37.74 -17.82 26.26
C ASN A 1107 38.29 -18.73 27.38
N ASN A 1108 39.59 -19.00 27.38
CA ASN A 1108 40.26 -19.90 28.32
C ASN A 1108 39.82 -21.39 28.28
N THR A 1109 39.22 -21.86 27.18
CA THR A 1109 38.97 -23.31 26.99
C THR A 1109 40.19 -24.01 26.38
N PRO A 1110 40.65 -25.16 26.95
CA PRO A 1110 41.80 -25.88 26.41
C PRO A 1110 41.47 -26.43 25.02
N LEU A 1111 42.37 -26.22 24.04
CA LEU A 1111 42.35 -26.67 22.62
C LEU A 1111 42.01 -25.61 21.53
N ASN A 1112 41.77 -24.34 21.86
CA ASN A 1112 41.48 -23.33 20.83
C ASN A 1112 42.75 -22.80 20.13
N THR A 1113 42.77 -22.84 18.79
CA THR A 1113 43.78 -22.19 17.94
C THR A 1113 43.14 -21.03 17.19
N ILE A 1114 43.75 -19.84 17.28
CA ILE A 1114 43.31 -18.64 16.55
C ILE A 1114 44.31 -18.32 15.44
N THR A 1115 43.82 -17.95 14.25
CA THR A 1115 44.64 -17.54 13.11
C THR A 1115 44.39 -16.09 12.75
N LEU A 1116 45.46 -15.30 12.70
CA LEU A 1116 45.49 -13.96 12.13
C LEU A 1116 46.21 -14.02 10.77
N SER A 1117 45.56 -13.56 9.70
CA SER A 1117 46.07 -13.63 8.33
C SER A 1117 46.05 -12.28 7.64
N SER A 1118 47.23 -11.83 7.16
CA SER A 1118 47.40 -10.61 6.39
C SER A 1118 48.49 -10.84 5.32
N PRO A 1119 48.14 -11.31 4.11
CA PRO A 1119 49.12 -11.67 3.11
C PRO A 1119 49.87 -10.46 2.52
N ASN A 1120 49.26 -9.27 2.48
CA ASN A 1120 49.87 -8.05 1.93
C ASN A 1120 50.05 -6.93 2.97
N GLY A 1121 49.93 -7.23 4.27
CA GLY A 1121 50.02 -6.24 5.33
C GLY A 1121 50.78 -6.71 6.55
N ASN A 1122 50.83 -5.82 7.54
CA ASN A 1122 51.41 -6.07 8.85
C ASN A 1122 50.31 -6.40 9.87
N ILE A 1123 50.68 -7.13 10.92
CA ILE A 1123 49.84 -7.32 12.10
C ILE A 1123 50.51 -6.59 13.27
N ILE A 1124 49.95 -5.46 13.68
CA ILE A 1124 50.56 -4.51 14.61
C ILE A 1124 49.78 -4.53 15.93
N PHE A 1125 50.48 -4.77 17.03
CA PHE A 1125 49.94 -4.66 18.37
C PHE A 1125 50.59 -3.48 19.10
N ASN A 1126 49.79 -2.49 19.48
CA ASN A 1126 50.21 -1.37 20.31
C ASN A 1126 49.64 -1.60 21.71
N LEU A 1127 50.41 -2.29 22.56
CA LEU A 1127 49.94 -2.78 23.87
C LEU A 1127 50.76 -2.20 25.03
N TYR A 1128 50.10 -2.02 26.18
CA TYR A 1128 50.80 -1.71 27.43
C TYR A 1128 51.12 -2.97 28.25
N GLN A 1129 50.15 -3.87 28.34
CA GLN A 1129 50.25 -5.17 29.00
C GLN A 1129 50.32 -6.28 27.95
N PRO A 1130 51.05 -7.38 28.21
CA PRO A 1130 51.12 -8.49 27.28
C PRO A 1130 49.73 -9.09 27.00
N PRO A 1131 49.55 -9.77 25.85
CA PRO A 1131 48.32 -10.49 25.56
C PRO A 1131 47.98 -11.51 26.66
N THR A 1132 46.68 -11.62 26.95
CA THR A 1132 46.09 -12.55 27.91
C THR A 1132 45.20 -13.56 27.20
N GLY A 1133 44.62 -14.51 27.94
CA GLY A 1133 43.73 -15.54 27.40
C GLY A 1133 44.31 -16.96 27.48
N GLY A 1134 43.58 -17.93 26.94
CA GLY A 1134 43.85 -19.36 27.17
C GLY A 1134 43.67 -20.22 25.92
N ILE A 1135 44.07 -19.66 24.78
CA ILE A 1135 44.33 -20.44 23.56
C ILE A 1135 45.57 -21.32 23.73
N THR A 1136 45.62 -22.42 22.97
CA THR A 1136 46.81 -23.29 22.92
C THR A 1136 47.84 -22.80 21.91
N GLN A 1137 47.41 -22.13 20.85
CA GLN A 1137 48.26 -21.68 19.75
C GLN A 1137 47.68 -20.44 19.06
N LEU A 1138 48.53 -19.44 18.81
CA LEU A 1138 48.26 -18.32 17.91
C LEU A 1138 49.01 -18.55 16.59
N ASN A 1139 48.27 -18.71 15.50
CA ASN A 1139 48.80 -18.82 14.15
C ASN A 1139 48.84 -17.45 13.49
N ILE A 1140 49.99 -17.09 12.93
CA ILE A 1140 50.17 -15.85 12.19
C ILE A 1140 50.54 -16.22 10.75
N LYS A 1141 49.71 -15.81 9.79
CA LYS A 1141 49.93 -16.00 8.35
C LYS A 1141 50.23 -14.66 7.70
N LEU A 1142 51.44 -14.50 7.16
CA LEU A 1142 51.90 -13.29 6.49
C LEU A 1142 52.52 -13.62 5.13
N GLY A 1143 52.47 -12.68 4.20
CA GLY A 1143 53.28 -12.73 2.98
C GLY A 1143 54.75 -12.42 3.26
N GLY A 1144 55.60 -12.59 2.24
CA GLY A 1144 57.07 -12.55 2.37
C GLY A 1144 57.67 -11.28 3.00
N ASN A 1145 56.96 -10.15 2.97
CA ASN A 1145 57.40 -8.86 3.56
C ASN A 1145 56.60 -8.43 4.80
N GLY A 1146 55.60 -9.19 5.23
CA GLY A 1146 54.76 -8.83 6.38
C GLY A 1146 55.51 -8.98 7.71
N VAL A 1147 55.26 -8.05 8.65
CA VAL A 1147 55.85 -8.06 9.99
C VAL A 1147 54.75 -8.14 11.06
N VAL A 1148 55.08 -8.82 12.17
CA VAL A 1148 54.31 -8.73 13.42
C VAL A 1148 55.10 -7.98 14.47
N THR A 1149 54.49 -6.99 15.11
CA THR A 1149 55.13 -6.17 16.14
C THR A 1149 54.28 -6.11 17.41
N GLY A 1150 54.93 -6.01 18.58
CA GLY A 1150 54.29 -5.62 19.85
C GLY A 1150 53.56 -6.70 20.66
N LEU A 1151 53.77 -7.98 20.37
CA LEU A 1151 53.16 -9.10 21.13
C LEU A 1151 53.80 -9.40 22.50
N GLY A 1152 55.01 -8.90 22.79
CA GLY A 1152 55.68 -9.14 24.08
C GLY A 1152 55.90 -10.64 24.42
N ASN A 1153 56.04 -10.96 25.71
CA ASN A 1153 56.06 -12.33 26.22
C ASN A 1153 54.63 -12.88 26.31
N MET A 1154 54.35 -14.01 25.66
CA MET A 1154 53.01 -14.61 25.61
C MET A 1154 52.88 -15.86 26.48
N PRO A 1155 51.70 -16.13 27.06
CA PRO A 1155 51.44 -17.33 27.84
C PRO A 1155 51.07 -18.58 27.01
N PHE A 1156 51.13 -18.51 25.67
CA PHE A 1156 50.73 -19.57 24.74
C PHE A 1156 51.69 -19.71 23.54
N ASN A 1157 51.58 -20.81 22.79
CA ASN A 1157 52.47 -21.07 21.65
C ASN A 1157 52.18 -20.12 20.48
N LEU A 1158 53.24 -19.63 19.83
CA LEU A 1158 53.18 -18.85 18.61
C LEU A 1158 53.70 -19.66 17.44
N THR A 1159 52.95 -19.71 16.34
CA THR A 1159 53.43 -20.29 15.09
C THR A 1159 53.27 -19.31 13.95
N ARG A 1160 54.40 -18.92 13.37
CA ARG A 1160 54.46 -17.97 12.25
C ARG A 1160 54.67 -18.73 10.96
N PHE A 1161 53.72 -18.61 10.05
CA PHE A 1161 53.80 -19.09 8.68
C PHE A 1161 54.08 -17.89 7.78
N VAL A 1162 55.31 -17.82 7.24
CA VAL A 1162 55.65 -16.87 6.18
C VAL A 1162 55.57 -17.65 4.88
N SER A 1163 54.60 -17.32 4.02
CA SER A 1163 54.63 -17.82 2.64
C SER A 1163 55.72 -17.07 1.88
N ALA A 1164 56.66 -17.78 1.26
CA ALA A 1164 57.67 -17.20 0.39
C ALA A 1164 56.99 -16.34 -0.70
N SER A 1165 57.47 -15.12 -0.90
CA SER A 1165 56.95 -14.24 -1.94
C SER A 1165 57.27 -14.83 -3.31
N THR A 1166 56.24 -15.13 -4.11
CA THR A 1166 56.40 -15.11 -5.58
C THR A 1166 56.38 -13.65 -6.01
N ALA A 1167 57.56 -13.05 -6.10
CA ALA A 1167 57.72 -11.79 -6.81
C ALA A 1167 57.39 -12.05 -8.30
N SER A 1168 56.27 -11.53 -8.80
CA SER A 1168 56.06 -11.41 -10.24
C SER A 1168 56.93 -10.25 -10.73
N SER A 1169 58.07 -10.56 -11.32
CA SER A 1169 58.88 -9.60 -12.06
C SER A 1169 58.16 -9.17 -13.34
N SER A 1170 57.97 -7.86 -13.51
CA SER A 1170 57.72 -7.24 -14.81
C SER A 1170 58.45 -5.91 -14.86
N TYR A 1171 59.57 -5.90 -15.61
CA TYR A 1171 60.27 -4.77 -16.24
C TYR A 1171 60.58 -3.53 -15.37
N GLY A 1172 61.81 -3.10 -15.11
CA GLY A 1172 63.13 -3.42 -15.60
C GLY A 1172 63.98 -2.16 -15.39
N ASP A 1173 65.07 -2.24 -14.63
CA ASP A 1173 66.32 -1.55 -14.96
C ASP A 1173 67.46 -1.91 -14.01
N VAL A 1174 68.65 -1.93 -14.61
CA VAL A 1174 69.92 -2.43 -14.12
C VAL A 1174 70.59 -1.42 -13.18
N ALA A 1175 71.01 -1.84 -11.98
CA ALA A 1175 72.24 -1.37 -11.34
C ALA A 1175 72.62 -2.20 -10.09
N LEU A 1176 73.48 -3.19 -10.31
CA LEU A 1176 74.74 -3.45 -9.60
C LEU A 1176 74.95 -2.90 -8.17
N ILE A 1177 75.47 -3.81 -7.32
CA ILE A 1177 76.60 -3.67 -6.38
C ILE A 1177 76.31 -3.61 -4.85
N ASN A 1178 76.63 -4.76 -4.24
CA ASN A 1178 77.46 -5.00 -3.04
C ASN A 1178 77.03 -4.56 -1.62
N ARG A 1179 77.13 -5.56 -0.72
CA ARG A 1179 77.80 -5.54 0.62
C ARG A 1179 77.18 -4.62 1.69
N GLN A 1180 77.18 -4.89 2.99
CA GLN A 1180 77.72 -5.95 3.83
C GLN A 1180 76.71 -6.23 4.94
N VAL A 1181 76.72 -7.48 5.41
CA VAL A 1181 76.34 -7.83 6.78
C VAL A 1181 77.35 -7.14 7.72
N GLU A 1182 76.86 -6.31 8.64
CA GLU A 1182 77.61 -5.92 9.82
C GLU A 1182 76.79 -6.17 11.09
N VAL A 1183 77.47 -6.82 12.02
CA VAL A 1183 76.98 -7.45 13.23
C VAL A 1183 76.92 -6.41 14.35
N GLY A 1184 75.76 -6.27 14.99
CA GLY A 1184 75.59 -5.52 16.24
C GLY A 1184 75.11 -6.44 17.37
N LEU A 1185 76.06 -7.04 18.08
CA LEU A 1185 75.84 -7.86 19.28
C LEU A 1185 75.33 -7.02 20.46
N MET A 1186 74.29 -7.50 21.17
CA MET A 1186 74.28 -7.46 22.64
C MET A 1186 73.74 -8.78 23.22
N LYS A 1187 74.56 -9.36 24.09
CA LYS A 1187 74.37 -10.61 24.81
C LYS A 1187 73.36 -10.45 25.95
N THR A 1188 72.57 -11.48 26.25
CA THR A 1188 72.67 -12.19 27.53
C THR A 1188 72.16 -13.63 27.43
N SER A 1189 72.84 -14.47 28.18
CA SER A 1189 72.93 -15.92 28.28
C SER A 1189 71.82 -16.62 29.08
N ASN A 1190 71.27 -17.75 28.61
CA ASN A 1190 71.47 -19.10 29.19
C ASN A 1190 70.53 -20.18 28.60
N ALA A 1191 71.15 -21.09 27.84
CA ALA A 1191 71.10 -22.56 27.91
C ALA A 1191 69.80 -23.39 27.65
N VAL A 1192 70.02 -24.38 26.77
CA VAL A 1192 69.54 -25.79 26.72
C VAL A 1192 68.45 -26.17 25.69
N ALA A 1193 68.95 -26.73 24.59
CA ALA A 1193 68.51 -27.86 23.74
C ALA A 1193 67.01 -28.16 23.54
N MET A 1194 66.59 -28.31 22.27
CA MET A 1194 66.19 -29.61 21.69
C MET A 1194 65.86 -29.55 20.19
N ASN A 1195 66.38 -30.57 19.48
CA ASN A 1195 65.97 -31.20 18.22
C ASN A 1195 65.76 -30.38 16.93
N GLU A 1196 66.77 -30.47 16.06
CA GLU A 1196 66.60 -30.52 14.61
C GLU A 1196 65.83 -31.77 14.20
N SER A 1197 64.75 -31.58 13.44
CA SER A 1197 64.22 -32.57 12.52
C SER A 1197 64.02 -31.87 11.18
N VAL A 1198 64.96 -32.12 10.27
CA VAL A 1198 64.96 -31.72 8.88
C VAL A 1198 63.95 -32.58 8.13
N GLU A 1199 62.93 -31.97 7.54
CA GLU A 1199 62.13 -32.60 6.49
C GLU A 1199 62.12 -31.68 5.27
N VAL A 1200 62.78 -32.16 4.21
CA VAL A 1200 62.96 -31.48 2.93
C VAL A 1200 61.74 -31.82 2.06
N GLY A 1201 61.01 -30.79 1.64
CA GLY A 1201 59.96 -30.89 0.63
C GLY A 1201 60.12 -29.76 -0.38
N GLU A 1202 60.97 -29.97 -1.38
CA GLU A 1202 61.14 -29.03 -2.49
C GLU A 1202 59.92 -29.06 -3.42
N ALA A 1203 59.49 -27.85 -3.76
CA ALA A 1203 58.59 -27.53 -4.86
C ALA A 1203 59.27 -27.77 -6.21
N TYR A 1204 58.47 -27.94 -7.27
CA TYR A 1204 58.89 -27.52 -8.61
C TYR A 1204 57.76 -26.82 -9.36
N LEU A 1205 58.11 -25.61 -9.80
CA LEU A 1205 57.47 -24.75 -10.78
C LEU A 1205 57.38 -25.42 -12.16
N LEU A 1206 56.44 -24.96 -12.99
CA LEU A 1206 56.67 -24.77 -14.43
C LEU A 1206 55.84 -23.58 -14.92
N GLU A 1207 56.55 -22.50 -15.26
CA GLU A 1207 56.14 -21.45 -16.19
C GLU A 1207 56.27 -21.96 -17.64
N ASN A 1208 55.44 -21.42 -18.54
CA ASN A 1208 55.81 -20.68 -19.76
C ASN A 1208 54.74 -20.89 -20.85
N ASN A 1209 54.00 -19.85 -21.29
CA ASN A 1209 54.40 -18.66 -22.05
C ASN A 1209 54.38 -18.98 -23.56
N GLU A 1210 53.55 -18.27 -24.33
CA GLU A 1210 53.95 -17.75 -25.63
C GLU A 1210 53.18 -16.46 -25.96
N THR A 1211 53.86 -15.64 -26.75
CA THR A 1211 53.75 -14.18 -26.85
C THR A 1211 53.60 -13.79 -28.33
N ARG A 1212 53.27 -12.50 -28.57
CA ARG A 1212 53.43 -11.66 -29.81
C ARG A 1212 52.15 -11.52 -30.65
N SER A 1213 51.79 -10.36 -31.21
CA SER A 1213 52.54 -9.17 -31.69
C SER A 1213 51.58 -7.94 -31.73
N PHE A 1214 51.88 -6.78 -31.13
CA PHE A 1214 52.62 -5.58 -31.62
C PHE A 1214 52.05 -4.82 -32.85
N GLY A 1215 51.73 -3.52 -32.64
CA GLY A 1215 51.41 -2.51 -33.66
C GLY A 1215 51.08 -1.10 -33.10
N GLU A 1216 52.14 -0.32 -32.81
CA GLU A 1216 52.34 1.16 -32.77
C GLU A 1216 51.31 2.21 -32.25
N PHE A 1217 51.71 2.86 -31.14
CA PHE A 1217 51.81 4.30 -30.78
C PHE A 1217 51.13 5.41 -31.62
N THR A 1218 50.36 6.31 -30.96
CA THR A 1218 50.82 7.65 -30.45
C THR A 1218 49.74 8.39 -29.62
N GLN A 1219 50.13 8.78 -28.40
CA GLN A 1219 49.89 10.06 -27.66
C GLN A 1219 48.59 10.87 -27.86
N GLU A 1220 47.77 11.03 -26.81
CA GLU A 1220 47.45 12.31 -26.15
C GLU A 1220 46.55 12.17 -24.89
N LYS A 1221 46.74 13.10 -23.96
CA LYS A 1221 45.94 13.34 -22.75
C LYS A 1221 44.57 13.92 -23.13
N GLU A 1222 43.65 13.87 -22.15
CA GLU A 1222 42.30 14.46 -22.12
C GLU A 1222 41.20 13.64 -22.82
N ASP A 1223 40.38 12.94 -22.02
CA ASP A 1223 38.92 13.14 -22.02
C ASP A 1223 38.22 12.19 -21.04
N ALA A 1224 37.95 12.70 -19.83
CA ALA A 1224 36.90 12.20 -18.93
C ALA A 1224 35.99 13.36 -18.51
N SER A 1225 35.63 14.21 -19.49
CA SER A 1225 34.91 15.48 -19.35
C SER A 1225 33.62 15.55 -20.18
N GLU A 1226 33.18 14.46 -20.83
CA GLU A 1226 32.00 14.48 -21.69
C GLU A 1226 30.72 13.85 -21.09
N GLU A 1227 30.80 12.98 -20.09
CA GLU A 1227 29.59 12.38 -19.49
C GLU A 1227 28.86 13.34 -18.52
N SER A 1228 29.59 14.30 -17.96
CA SER A 1228 29.05 15.37 -17.10
C SER A 1228 28.35 16.48 -17.91
N LYS A 1229 28.80 16.75 -19.14
CA LYS A 1229 28.27 17.84 -19.98
C LYS A 1229 26.96 17.50 -20.69
N LEU A 1230 26.63 16.22 -20.88
CA LEU A 1230 25.33 15.82 -21.47
C LEU A 1230 24.16 15.98 -20.49
N LYS A 1231 24.39 15.73 -19.19
CA LYS A 1231 23.38 15.86 -18.13
C LYS A 1231 23.03 17.33 -17.82
N ASP A 1232 24.00 18.24 -17.96
CA ASP A 1232 23.78 19.67 -17.74
C ASP A 1232 23.08 20.38 -18.91
N LYS A 1233 23.16 19.83 -20.13
CA LYS A 1233 22.48 20.39 -21.31
C LYS A 1233 20.97 20.12 -21.28
N CYS A 1234 20.53 18.96 -20.77
CA CYS A 1234 19.11 18.64 -20.62
C CYS A 1234 18.40 19.51 -19.56
N LYS A 1235 19.13 20.02 -18.57
CA LYS A 1235 18.59 20.90 -17.52
C LYS A 1235 18.37 22.35 -17.99
N LYS A 1236 19.07 22.81 -19.04
CA LYS A 1236 18.99 24.19 -19.53
C LYS A 1236 17.90 24.46 -20.59
N GLU A 1237 17.35 23.43 -21.25
CA GLU A 1237 16.43 23.61 -22.40
C GLU A 1237 14.93 23.35 -22.14
N LYS A 1238 14.49 23.05 -20.90
CA LYS A 1238 13.05 22.82 -20.56
C LYS A 1238 12.33 21.82 -21.49
N ILE A 1239 12.95 20.66 -21.77
CA ILE A 1239 12.31 19.59 -22.55
C ILE A 1239 11.77 18.51 -21.60
N HIS A 1240 10.57 18.00 -21.89
CA HIS A 1240 9.79 17.06 -21.06
C HIS A 1240 10.44 15.66 -20.95
N SER A 1241 10.30 15.04 -19.78
CA SER A 1241 11.20 14.03 -19.20
C SER A 1241 11.10 12.58 -19.69
N LYS A 1242 10.77 12.29 -20.96
CA LYS A 1242 10.63 10.89 -21.41
C LYS A 1242 11.66 10.34 -22.40
N ASP A 1243 12.58 11.17 -22.92
CA ASP A 1243 13.58 10.71 -23.90
C ASP A 1243 15.02 10.58 -23.35
N CYS A 1244 15.23 10.70 -22.04
CA CYS A 1244 16.58 10.58 -21.43
C CYS A 1244 16.98 9.15 -21.01
N GLU A 1245 16.07 8.18 -21.01
CA GLU A 1245 16.34 6.82 -20.49
C GLU A 1245 16.55 5.75 -21.59
N ALA A 1246 16.70 6.15 -22.85
CA ALA A 1246 16.88 5.20 -23.96
C ALA A 1246 18.22 5.32 -24.70
N LYS A 1247 19.28 5.84 -24.06
CA LYS A 1247 20.65 5.80 -24.59
C LYS A 1247 21.65 5.36 -23.54
#